data_AF-A0A5C6CM19-F1
#
_entry.id   AF-A0A5C6CM19-F1
#
_cell.length_a   1.000
_cell.length_b   1.000
_cell.length_c   1.000
_cell.angle_alpha   90.00
_cell.angle_beta   90.00
_cell.angle_gamma   90.00
#
_symmetry.space_group_name_H-M   'P 1'
#
loop_
_entity.id
_entity.type
_entity.pdbx_description
1 polymer ?
#
loop_
_entity_poly.entity_id
_entity_poly.type
_entity_poly.pdbx_seq_one_letter_code
_entity_poly.pdbx_strand_id
1 'polypeptide(L)'
;MNLRSLKLISKSFSTSLSRKKASKKNPEKQLRYEPLEPRLVLAAAGLVDVGAQPEGALSGKIVYTSGGHGIVANSNGNWGFQRPLLLNMIEDLGNQDQMSSFAEYAFNAGATVVPMRPVGHQPNEIILDNDDVEVTFSGAWSNSSASVYFGDPGDVPYRFASTSASETAVATYRPNVSEAGFYPVYAWTRAGSDRASDQLYRVNHSGGSTEVTVNHRMVGTGIIYLGTYYFEAGTAGSVEISNRSSDGSRVVIADMIRFGNGVGDINQGAGVSGRDRSDEASLYWIKWHVDHSQGIPDSEYRSSSDDGSANVSAPIRYAEFMNQSGEGSISDRVYVGFHSNAGGGRGTVGLHNTNSGGATPNQLLLAQSLGKEVNDDLVDQNGVYEHNWNDRGNNITYQASFNYGELNNLYINNEFDATILEVAFHDSQLDAELLRDADVRAATSQATVQGLVRFFNSIDGGATPIAMAPGKVTGIRAETAGSGSVTVSWVPPVANTYNGDAATGYMVYGSTNGYGFDGGTFVAGGAATSHTFTGLDSNEGPYYFKVVTINAGGASPDSEVVAAIPNVGPKDILIVNGFDRLSRQQNPVQSGAERVRPRQSNSYDYVVQVASAIEASAPGLVVDTTSNEALISGNIQLANYSAVFWILGEESTDDHTFDPTEQSLVSNYLASGGQLFVSGSEIAWDLDSQNNGQAFYNNSLRADYVADDANTYNVQGAVGSIFEGLTFSFDNGNQFYNVDFPDRISPLGGATTSLSYVGGSGGGAGIQYDSGSGTKVVNVAFPVETITSESLRNAFFGRVLDFFNFDVELSDLELILDNDDGPGVYTETGTWTTSTSPGFNGGTYRFGVVGSPATATWNFYAPFAGEGEVFVQYASGSNRADDTVYHVNTGNGVEDASIDQKVNNLTWVSLGNFSFTAGSNQIVLDAQASSGGSVVIADAVRVLIPAPSTDSADFDEDGDIDGRDFLAWQRGFGKASPVLADGDANTDSSVDELDLGVWQTQYGTTPLVASLAIPDVDISIALVSTAVEEEFSELAGIVQTSRISQISSRPAFTAARRVAMDSVFEKTFESEHSLTRNAATQDAESFFLHLVTDSLQEDEEVNVALDLAFEDLSSEIDAF
;
A
#
# COMPACT_ATOMS: atom_id res chain seq x y z
N MET A 1 8.34 64.27 45.91
CA MET A 1 9.61 64.36 46.68
C MET A 1 10.52 63.28 46.12
N ASN A 2 11.58 63.64 45.37
CA ASN A 2 12.99 63.71 45.82
C ASN A 2 13.50 62.37 46.38
N LEU A 3 14.56 61.73 45.86
CA LEU A 3 15.55 62.11 44.82
C LEU A 3 15.45 61.13 43.62
N ARG A 4 15.68 61.50 42.34
CA ARG A 4 16.94 61.91 41.65
C ARG A 4 18.08 60.86 41.82
N SER A 5 18.77 60.37 40.78
CA SER A 5 18.73 60.71 39.34
C SER A 5 19.70 59.86 38.48
N LEU A 6 19.47 59.75 37.15
CA LEU A 6 20.41 59.35 36.07
C LEU A 6 20.87 57.86 36.05
N LYS A 7 21.28 57.22 34.93
CA LYS A 7 21.11 57.45 33.47
C LYS A 7 21.30 56.13 32.69
N LEU A 8 21.08 56.13 31.37
CA LEU A 8 21.16 55.00 30.43
C LEU A 8 22.54 54.29 30.39
N ILE A 9 22.57 52.99 30.04
CA ILE A 9 23.04 52.45 28.74
C ILE A 9 22.66 50.96 28.60
N SER A 10 22.57 50.46 27.36
CA SER A 10 21.98 49.16 26.96
C SER A 10 23.00 48.04 26.67
N LYS A 11 22.57 46.79 26.91
CA LYS A 11 22.88 45.54 26.19
C LYS A 11 21.72 44.59 26.50
N SER A 12 20.87 44.19 25.56
CA SER A 12 21.05 43.16 24.50
C SER A 12 20.10 42.01 24.83
N PHE A 13 19.14 41.72 23.95
CA PHE A 13 18.11 40.71 24.18
C PHE A 13 18.63 39.30 23.89
N SER A 14 18.29 38.35 24.75
CA SER A 14 17.97 36.97 24.38
C SER A 14 16.77 36.57 25.22
N THR A 15 15.74 35.97 24.61
CA THR A 15 14.46 35.66 25.25
C THR A 15 14.12 34.19 25.04
N SER A 16 14.34 33.37 26.07
CA SER A 16 13.73 32.05 26.15
C SER A 16 12.21 32.19 26.28
N LEU A 17 11.46 31.58 25.36
CA LEU A 17 10.00 31.52 25.40
C LEU A 17 9.56 30.24 26.12
N SER A 18 9.26 30.35 27.41
CA SER A 18 8.57 29.27 28.12
C SER A 18 7.12 29.15 27.63
N ARG A 19 6.73 27.96 27.18
CA ARG A 19 5.34 27.66 26.79
C ARG A 19 4.42 27.83 28.01
N LYS A 20 3.31 28.56 27.86
CA LYS A 20 2.27 28.67 28.89
C LYS A 20 1.21 27.60 28.67
N LYS A 21 0.98 26.71 29.65
CA LYS A 21 -0.25 25.90 29.69
C LYS A 21 -1.47 26.84 29.69
N ALA A 22 -2.36 26.69 28.71
CA ALA A 22 -3.59 27.45 28.60
C ALA A 22 -4.75 26.65 29.21
N SER A 23 -5.35 27.15 30.30
CA SER A 23 -6.52 26.51 30.89
C SER A 23 -7.82 27.03 30.28
N LYS A 24 -8.76 26.12 30.02
CA LYS A 24 -10.18 26.44 29.81
C LYS A 24 -11.02 25.66 30.84
N LYS A 25 -12.19 26.20 31.17
CA LYS A 25 -13.17 25.53 32.03
C LYS A 25 -14.34 25.00 31.19
N ASN A 26 -14.93 23.94 31.71
CA ASN A 26 -16.13 23.23 31.26
C ASN A 26 -17.32 24.19 30.93
N PRO A 27 -18.26 23.75 30.08
CA PRO A 27 -19.31 22.86 30.61
C PRO A 27 -19.53 21.55 29.82
N GLU A 28 -19.75 20.48 30.60
CA GLU A 28 -20.64 19.34 30.31
C GLU A 28 -20.77 18.89 28.84
N LYS A 29 -19.69 18.37 28.24
CA LYS A 29 -19.86 17.26 27.28
C LYS A 29 -20.54 16.11 28.02
N GLN A 30 -21.73 15.71 27.57
CA GLN A 30 -22.25 14.39 27.93
C GLN A 30 -21.29 13.35 27.37
N LEU A 31 -20.85 12.41 28.21
CA LEU A 31 -20.27 11.16 27.74
C LEU A 31 -21.39 10.37 27.07
N ARG A 32 -21.57 10.59 25.76
CA ARG A 32 -22.09 9.54 24.91
C ARG A 32 -21.04 8.44 24.95
N TYR A 33 -21.41 7.29 25.47
CA TYR A 33 -20.86 6.07 24.90
C TYR A 33 -21.39 6.04 23.47
N GLU A 34 -20.54 6.41 22.52
CA GLU A 34 -20.66 5.79 21.20
C GLU A 34 -20.60 4.28 21.46
N PRO A 35 -21.49 3.47 20.84
CA PRO A 35 -21.24 2.05 20.75
C PRO A 35 -19.83 1.88 20.17
N LEU A 36 -19.07 0.91 20.70
CA LEU A 36 -18.18 0.20 19.78
C LEU A 36 -19.09 -0.29 18.66
N GLU A 37 -18.74 -0.02 17.40
CA GLU A 37 -19.47 -0.55 16.25
C GLU A 37 -19.72 -2.04 16.54
N PRO A 38 -20.99 -2.49 16.49
CA PRO A 38 -21.33 -3.80 17.01
C PRO A 38 -20.64 -4.80 16.10
N ARG A 39 -19.54 -5.40 16.58
CA ARG A 39 -18.78 -6.43 15.86
C ARG A 39 -19.76 -7.51 15.39
N LEU A 40 -20.20 -7.38 14.14
CA LEU A 40 -20.91 -8.41 13.41
C LEU A 40 -20.01 -9.64 13.45
N VAL A 41 -20.61 -10.81 13.59
CA VAL A 41 -19.95 -11.88 14.35
C VAL A 41 -18.87 -12.57 13.50
N LEU A 42 -17.69 -11.96 13.40
CA LEU A 42 -16.52 -12.46 12.66
C LEU A 42 -16.18 -13.90 13.08
N ALA A 43 -16.26 -14.18 14.38
CA ALA A 43 -16.13 -15.52 14.97
C ALA A 43 -17.18 -16.56 14.50
N ALA A 44 -18.30 -16.15 13.88
CA ALA A 44 -19.27 -17.03 13.24
C ALA A 44 -18.94 -17.33 11.78
N ALA A 45 -18.16 -16.48 11.12
CA ALA A 45 -17.59 -16.71 9.78
C ALA A 45 -16.34 -17.61 9.78
N GLY A 46 -15.79 -17.89 10.97
CA GLY A 46 -14.55 -18.63 11.18
C GLY A 46 -13.30 -17.75 11.34
N LEU A 47 -13.47 -16.42 11.38
CA LEU A 47 -12.38 -15.49 11.68
C LEU A 47 -12.05 -15.53 13.19
N VAL A 48 -10.81 -15.25 13.54
CA VAL A 48 -10.25 -15.44 14.87
C VAL A 48 -9.93 -14.07 15.51
N ASP A 49 -10.81 -13.56 16.37
CA ASP A 49 -10.66 -12.25 17.05
C ASP A 49 -9.29 -11.99 17.72
N VAL A 50 -8.54 -13.03 18.10
CA VAL A 50 -7.27 -12.93 18.85
C VAL A 50 -6.22 -13.90 18.31
N GLY A 51 -5.20 -13.36 17.63
CA GLY A 51 -3.97 -14.06 17.24
C GLY A 51 -2.85 -13.91 18.27
N ALA A 52 -1.66 -14.39 17.94
CA ALA A 52 -0.46 -14.26 18.76
C ALA A 52 0.81 -14.06 17.91
N GLN A 53 1.91 -13.63 18.55
CA GLN A 53 3.25 -13.71 17.95
C GLN A 53 3.55 -15.16 17.53
N PRO A 54 4.16 -15.41 16.34
CA PRO A 54 4.63 -16.75 15.97
C PRO A 54 5.62 -17.36 16.97
N GLU A 55 5.44 -18.64 17.30
CA GLU A 55 6.47 -19.44 17.99
C GLU A 55 7.44 -20.07 16.96
N GLY A 56 8.71 -20.25 17.33
CA GLY A 56 9.75 -20.78 16.44
C GLY A 56 11.05 -21.15 17.16
N ALA A 57 12.12 -21.40 16.40
CA ALA A 57 13.39 -21.88 16.95
C ALA A 57 14.16 -20.83 17.79
N LEU A 58 13.78 -19.55 17.68
CA LEU A 58 14.29 -18.44 18.50
C LEU A 58 13.33 -18.06 19.64
N SER A 59 12.24 -18.80 19.88
CA SER A 59 11.35 -18.55 21.02
C SER A 59 12.10 -18.57 22.36
N GLY A 60 11.96 -17.47 23.10
CA GLY A 60 12.68 -17.23 24.36
C GLY A 60 14.11 -16.70 24.21
N LYS A 61 14.59 -16.45 22.99
CA LYS A 61 15.86 -15.76 22.72
C LYS A 61 15.62 -14.25 22.54
N ILE A 62 16.58 -13.43 22.95
CA ILE A 62 16.59 -11.97 22.74
C ILE A 62 17.57 -11.63 21.60
N VAL A 63 17.10 -10.89 20.61
CA VAL A 63 17.91 -10.43 19.48
C VAL A 63 18.00 -8.90 19.52
N TYR A 64 19.15 -8.39 19.95
CA TYR A 64 19.50 -6.98 19.82
C TYR A 64 20.03 -6.74 18.39
N THR A 65 19.56 -5.70 17.70
CA THR A 65 19.94 -5.46 16.30
C THR A 65 20.05 -3.97 15.96
N SER A 66 20.91 -3.63 14.99
CA SER A 66 21.17 -2.26 14.53
C SER A 66 21.53 -2.20 13.05
N GLY A 67 21.14 -1.11 12.38
CA GLY A 67 21.67 -0.70 11.08
C GLY A 67 22.93 0.17 11.16
N GLY A 68 23.64 0.21 12.30
CA GLY A 68 24.95 0.85 12.44
C GLY A 68 24.98 2.37 12.22
N HIS A 69 25.59 2.79 11.11
CA HIS A 69 25.76 4.19 10.68
C HIS A 69 24.44 4.87 10.30
N GLY A 70 24.34 6.19 10.44
CA GLY A 70 23.14 6.96 10.11
C GLY A 70 23.45 8.45 9.97
N ILE A 71 22.46 9.30 9.63
CA ILE A 71 22.69 10.74 9.60
C ILE A 71 23.07 11.25 11.00
N VAL A 72 24.13 12.05 11.09
CA VAL A 72 24.68 12.62 12.33
C VAL A 72 24.88 14.12 12.24
N ALA A 73 24.74 14.80 13.39
CA ALA A 73 25.16 16.17 13.58
C ALA A 73 26.70 16.23 13.64
N ASN A 74 27.32 16.87 12.65
CA ASN A 74 28.78 17.02 12.57
C ASN A 74 29.29 18.25 13.34
N SER A 75 30.60 18.28 13.58
CA SER A 75 31.31 19.32 14.35
C SER A 75 31.22 20.75 13.79
N ASN A 76 30.70 20.93 12.57
CA ASN A 76 30.43 22.24 11.97
C ASN A 76 29.00 22.75 12.23
N GLY A 77 28.15 21.98 12.93
CA GLY A 77 26.76 22.34 13.21
C GLY A 77 25.78 22.04 12.06
N ASN A 78 26.12 21.09 11.19
CA ASN A 78 25.25 20.62 10.10
C ASN A 78 24.96 19.12 10.27
N TRP A 79 23.87 18.64 9.68
CA TRP A 79 23.59 17.20 9.57
C TRP A 79 24.20 16.60 8.29
N GLY A 80 24.67 15.35 8.36
CA GLY A 80 25.19 14.62 7.20
C GLY A 80 25.40 13.14 7.49
N PHE A 81 25.37 12.31 6.46
CA PHE A 81 25.63 10.87 6.55
C PHE A 81 27.10 10.61 6.91
N GLN A 82 27.37 9.50 7.59
CA GLN A 82 28.71 9.02 7.89
C GLN A 82 29.40 8.46 6.63
N ARG A 83 28.62 8.02 5.63
CA ARG A 83 29.08 7.47 4.35
C ARG A 83 28.56 8.29 3.15
N PRO A 84 29.30 8.35 2.03
CA PRO A 84 28.88 9.08 0.84
C PRO A 84 27.77 8.34 0.08
N LEU A 85 27.07 9.06 -0.80
CA LEU A 85 26.32 8.45 -1.88
C LEU A 85 27.32 7.83 -2.89
N LEU A 86 27.20 6.52 -3.11
CA LEU A 86 28.05 5.74 -3.98
C LEU A 86 27.20 4.65 -4.64
N LEU A 87 27.24 4.54 -5.97
CA LEU A 87 26.53 3.50 -6.75
C LEU A 87 25.02 3.43 -6.44
N ASN A 88 24.37 4.60 -6.41
CA ASN A 88 22.97 4.82 -6.03
C ASN A 88 22.57 4.31 -4.63
N MET A 89 23.54 4.09 -3.73
CA MET A 89 23.30 3.68 -2.35
C MET A 89 24.06 4.57 -1.36
N ILE A 90 23.51 4.69 -0.15
CA ILE A 90 24.22 5.21 1.02
C ILE A 90 24.18 4.09 2.06
N GLU A 91 25.34 3.60 2.50
CA GLU A 91 25.46 2.51 3.50
C GLU A 91 24.58 2.77 4.75
N ASP A 92 24.62 3.99 5.30
CA ASP A 92 23.79 4.45 6.44
C ASP A 92 22.28 4.12 6.32
N LEU A 93 21.78 4.06 5.08
CA LEU A 93 20.38 3.76 4.73
C LEU A 93 20.22 2.30 4.29
N GLY A 94 21.14 1.77 3.48
CA GLY A 94 21.12 0.37 3.05
C GLY A 94 21.28 -0.62 4.21
N ASN A 95 22.00 -0.27 5.27
CA ASN A 95 22.11 -1.04 6.50
C ASN A 95 20.80 -1.03 7.30
N GLN A 96 20.08 0.10 7.31
CA GLN A 96 18.78 0.27 7.97
C GLN A 96 17.70 -0.59 7.32
N ASP A 97 17.68 -0.63 5.99
CA ASP A 97 16.72 -1.41 5.22
C ASP A 97 16.93 -2.93 5.46
N GLN A 98 18.19 -3.37 5.67
CA GLN A 98 18.47 -4.77 6.07
C GLN A 98 18.02 -5.07 7.49
N MET A 99 18.38 -4.20 8.45
CA MET A 99 18.03 -4.40 9.86
C MET A 99 16.51 -4.40 10.06
N SER A 100 15.77 -3.62 9.27
CA SER A 100 14.31 -3.62 9.26
C SER A 100 13.75 -4.96 8.78
N SER A 101 14.20 -5.47 7.62
CA SER A 101 13.82 -6.79 7.12
C SER A 101 14.15 -7.90 8.11
N PHE A 102 15.36 -7.91 8.67
CA PHE A 102 15.80 -8.95 9.61
C PHE A 102 14.98 -8.95 10.91
N ALA A 103 14.54 -7.78 11.40
CA ALA A 103 13.71 -7.70 12.60
C ALA A 103 12.39 -8.49 12.46
N GLU A 104 11.79 -8.50 11.27
CA GLU A 104 10.54 -9.23 10.99
C GLU A 104 10.79 -10.75 10.91
N TYR A 105 11.84 -11.19 10.20
CA TYR A 105 12.23 -12.61 10.17
C TYR A 105 12.60 -13.15 11.56
N ALA A 106 13.29 -12.35 12.39
CA ALA A 106 13.61 -12.74 13.77
C ALA A 106 12.36 -12.82 14.67
N PHE A 107 11.42 -11.90 14.50
CA PHE A 107 10.12 -11.90 15.22
C PHE A 107 9.26 -13.12 14.82
N ASN A 108 9.24 -13.49 13.53
CA ASN A 108 8.53 -14.65 12.98
C ASN A 108 9.17 -16.00 13.35
N ALA A 109 10.45 -16.00 13.74
CA ALA A 109 11.12 -17.14 14.39
C ALA A 109 10.92 -17.18 15.91
N GLY A 110 10.12 -16.26 16.48
CA GLY A 110 9.73 -16.21 17.89
C GLY A 110 10.66 -15.41 18.81
N ALA A 111 11.64 -14.68 18.28
CA ALA A 111 12.55 -13.89 19.11
C ALA A 111 11.87 -12.68 19.77
N THR A 112 12.36 -12.28 20.95
CA THR A 112 12.15 -10.91 21.46
C THR A 112 13.14 -9.98 20.76
N VAL A 113 12.66 -9.12 19.86
CA VAL A 113 13.51 -8.22 19.06
C VAL A 113 13.67 -6.86 19.74
N VAL A 114 14.93 -6.40 19.84
CA VAL A 114 15.31 -5.16 20.53
C VAL A 114 16.08 -4.25 19.55
N PRO A 115 15.37 -3.35 18.86
CA PRO A 115 15.94 -2.62 17.72
C PRO A 115 16.59 -1.30 18.17
N MET A 116 17.87 -1.12 17.83
CA MET A 116 18.70 0.05 18.18
C MET A 116 18.59 1.20 17.17
N ARG A 117 17.81 1.01 16.10
CA ARG A 117 17.20 2.02 15.22
C ARG A 117 15.73 1.61 15.04
N PRO A 118 14.81 2.47 14.57
CA PRO A 118 13.41 2.07 14.36
C PRO A 118 13.28 0.91 13.35
N VAL A 119 12.20 0.13 13.40
CA VAL A 119 11.90 -0.94 12.41
C VAL A 119 11.02 -0.38 11.30
N GLY A 120 11.44 -0.52 10.04
CA GLY A 120 10.65 -0.12 8.87
C GLY A 120 10.51 1.40 8.68
N HIS A 121 9.54 1.81 7.86
CA HIS A 121 9.26 3.22 7.54
C HIS A 121 7.85 3.61 7.99
N GLN A 122 7.75 4.53 8.95
CA GLN A 122 6.49 5.13 9.41
C GLN A 122 6.80 6.48 10.08
N PRO A 123 6.76 7.61 9.34
CA PRO A 123 7.17 8.92 9.85
C PRO A 123 6.17 9.54 10.84
N ASN A 124 4.93 9.04 10.92
CA ASN A 124 4.02 9.42 11.98
C ASN A 124 4.44 8.75 13.30
N GLU A 125 4.16 9.39 14.44
CA GLU A 125 4.34 8.79 15.77
C GLU A 125 3.28 9.19 16.78
N ILE A 126 2.93 8.24 17.65
CA ILE A 126 2.13 8.48 18.86
C ILE A 126 2.81 7.76 20.02
N ILE A 127 3.03 8.47 21.12
CA ILE A 127 3.60 7.93 22.35
C ILE A 127 2.60 8.22 23.47
N LEU A 128 2.33 7.23 24.31
CA LEU A 128 1.42 7.32 25.44
C LEU A 128 2.09 6.78 26.70
N ASP A 129 2.18 7.60 27.74
CA ASP A 129 2.67 7.20 29.05
C ASP A 129 1.53 6.85 30.02
N ASN A 130 1.84 6.07 31.05
CA ASN A 130 0.93 5.54 32.05
C ASN A 130 0.12 6.55 32.90
N ASP A 131 0.30 7.86 32.77
CA ASP A 131 -0.61 8.85 33.35
C ASP A 131 -1.16 9.93 32.39
N ASP A 132 -0.93 9.76 31.07
CA ASP A 132 -1.71 10.42 30.02
C ASP A 132 -3.22 10.11 30.13
N VAL A 133 -4.06 11.00 29.61
CA VAL A 133 -5.52 10.90 29.74
C VAL A 133 -6.13 9.85 28.79
N GLU A 134 -5.39 9.50 27.75
CA GLU A 134 -5.62 8.44 26.78
C GLU A 134 -5.36 7.02 27.36
N VAL A 135 -4.69 6.91 28.52
CA VAL A 135 -4.38 5.62 29.16
C VAL A 135 -5.31 5.33 30.33
N THR A 136 -6.00 4.20 30.25
CA THR A 136 -7.04 3.79 31.22
C THR A 136 -6.69 2.49 31.92
N PHE A 137 -7.19 2.31 33.15
CA PHE A 137 -6.80 1.21 34.02
C PHE A 137 -8.03 0.52 34.62
N SER A 138 -8.13 -0.80 34.44
CA SER A 138 -9.13 -1.67 35.05
C SER A 138 -8.48 -2.64 36.05
N GLY A 139 -9.23 -3.07 37.06
CA GLY A 139 -8.70 -3.93 38.12
C GLY A 139 -7.78 -3.21 39.12
N ALA A 140 -6.87 -3.95 39.74
CA ALA A 140 -6.06 -3.49 40.87
C ALA A 140 -4.63 -3.12 40.46
N TRP A 141 -4.42 -1.84 40.11
CA TRP A 141 -3.11 -1.25 39.83
C TRP A 141 -2.59 -0.42 41.02
N SER A 142 -1.27 -0.35 41.17
CA SER A 142 -0.57 0.46 42.17
C SER A 142 0.49 1.35 41.52
N ASN A 143 0.62 2.60 41.98
CA ASN A 143 1.67 3.50 41.51
C ASN A 143 3.03 3.11 42.10
N SER A 144 4.06 3.12 41.26
CA SER A 144 5.46 2.94 41.60
C SER A 144 6.04 4.18 42.28
N SER A 145 7.21 4.00 42.89
CA SER A 145 8.09 5.09 43.34
C SER A 145 9.54 4.82 42.90
N ALA A 146 9.72 4.17 41.75
CA ALA A 146 11.03 3.93 41.16
C ALA A 146 11.69 5.25 40.73
N SER A 147 13.03 5.27 40.69
CA SER A 147 13.82 6.40 40.20
C SER A 147 14.19 6.28 38.71
N VAL A 148 13.74 5.22 38.04
CA VAL A 148 13.96 4.95 36.61
C VAL A 148 12.60 4.58 36.01
N TYR A 149 12.20 5.31 34.97
CA TYR A 149 10.90 5.24 34.29
C TYR A 149 10.91 6.04 32.98
N PHE A 150 9.96 5.80 32.08
CA PHE A 150 9.64 6.75 31.00
C PHE A 150 8.68 7.83 31.51
N GLY A 151 8.84 9.09 31.11
CA GLY A 151 8.00 10.22 31.55
C GLY A 151 8.80 11.46 32.00
N ASP A 152 8.09 12.58 32.21
CA ASP A 152 8.68 13.88 32.52
C ASP A 152 8.98 14.00 34.05
N PRO A 153 9.85 14.93 34.51
CA PRO A 153 10.22 15.06 35.93
C PRO A 153 9.07 15.52 36.86
N GLY A 154 8.20 14.59 37.25
CA GLY A 154 7.08 14.83 38.18
C GLY A 154 5.90 13.88 38.00
N ASP A 155 5.89 13.08 36.94
CA ASP A 155 4.79 12.19 36.57
C ASP A 155 4.82 10.89 37.41
N VAL A 156 3.81 10.02 37.26
CA VAL A 156 3.73 8.73 37.98
C VAL A 156 4.75 7.75 37.39
N PRO A 157 5.77 7.27 38.15
CA PRO A 157 6.90 6.54 37.54
C PRO A 157 6.53 5.27 36.78
N TYR A 158 5.65 4.44 37.32
CA TYR A 158 4.93 3.45 36.54
C TYR A 158 3.77 2.91 37.33
N ARG A 159 2.87 2.17 36.69
CA ARG A 159 1.84 1.41 37.41
C ARG A 159 2.15 -0.07 37.33
N PHE A 160 1.84 -0.80 38.39
CA PHE A 160 2.04 -2.24 38.43
C PHE A 160 0.83 -2.98 38.99
N ALA A 161 0.59 -4.19 38.48
CA ALA A 161 -0.45 -5.10 38.95
C ALA A 161 0.16 -6.48 39.22
N SER A 162 -0.29 -7.14 40.28
CA SER A 162 0.15 -8.51 40.58
C SER A 162 -0.32 -9.48 39.50
N THR A 163 0.56 -10.38 39.05
CA THR A 163 0.24 -11.46 38.10
C THR A 163 -0.87 -12.36 38.59
N SER A 164 -1.72 -12.82 37.68
CA SER A 164 -2.81 -13.75 37.92
C SER A 164 -2.94 -14.75 36.77
N ALA A 165 -3.30 -16.01 37.08
CA ALA A 165 -3.53 -17.04 36.06
C ALA A 165 -4.77 -16.76 35.17
N SER A 166 -5.61 -15.80 35.57
CA SER A 166 -6.68 -15.22 34.74
C SER A 166 -6.59 -13.70 34.76
N GLU A 167 -6.92 -13.06 33.64
CA GLU A 167 -6.98 -11.61 33.52
C GLU A 167 -7.91 -11.01 34.58
N THR A 168 -7.39 -10.06 35.35
CA THR A 168 -8.07 -9.42 36.49
C THR A 168 -7.70 -7.93 36.67
N ALA A 169 -6.68 -7.47 35.94
CA ALA A 169 -6.30 -6.07 35.81
C ALA A 169 -5.69 -5.85 34.41
N VAL A 170 -6.09 -4.77 33.75
CA VAL A 170 -5.61 -4.38 32.41
C VAL A 170 -5.30 -2.88 32.41
N ALA A 171 -4.26 -2.47 31.70
CA ALA A 171 -3.99 -1.08 31.33
C ALA A 171 -4.13 -0.92 29.81
N THR A 172 -4.99 -0.02 29.36
CA THR A 172 -5.34 0.16 27.93
C THR A 172 -4.86 1.52 27.44
N TYR A 173 -3.94 1.50 26.48
CA TYR A 173 -3.32 2.65 25.82
C TYR A 173 -4.04 2.89 24.50
N ARG A 174 -4.81 3.97 24.37
CA ARG A 174 -5.67 4.21 23.20
C ARG A 174 -5.19 5.45 22.41
N PRO A 175 -4.40 5.27 21.34
CA PRO A 175 -3.95 6.38 20.51
C PRO A 175 -5.13 7.06 19.80
N ASN A 176 -4.93 8.30 19.35
CA ASN A 176 -5.75 8.93 18.32
C ASN A 176 -4.92 9.01 17.04
N VAL A 177 -4.97 7.94 16.24
CA VAL A 177 -4.27 7.78 14.97
C VAL A 177 -4.72 8.86 13.99
N SER A 178 -3.77 9.58 13.38
CA SER A 178 -4.07 10.70 12.49
C SER A 178 -4.37 10.28 11.04
N GLU A 179 -3.86 9.12 10.64
CA GLU A 179 -3.79 8.64 9.26
C GLU A 179 -3.77 7.11 9.31
N ALA A 180 -4.55 6.43 8.47
CA ALA A 180 -4.58 4.96 8.47
C ALA A 180 -3.27 4.40 7.89
N GLY A 181 -2.76 3.29 8.43
CA GLY A 181 -1.50 2.74 7.94
C GLY A 181 -0.86 1.67 8.83
N PHE A 182 0.25 1.13 8.35
CA PHE A 182 1.09 0.21 9.11
C PHE A 182 1.95 0.97 10.12
N TYR A 183 1.75 0.68 11.41
CA TYR A 183 2.56 1.22 12.50
C TYR A 183 3.36 0.09 13.17
N PRO A 184 4.71 0.16 13.21
CA PRO A 184 5.50 -0.62 14.15
C PRO A 184 5.14 -0.19 15.57
N VAL A 185 4.81 -1.16 16.42
CA VAL A 185 4.39 -0.95 17.81
C VAL A 185 5.54 -1.36 18.72
N TYR A 186 5.77 -0.57 19.76
CA TYR A 186 6.82 -0.81 20.72
C TYR A 186 6.33 -0.58 22.15
N ALA A 187 6.98 -1.26 23.10
CA ALA A 187 6.86 -0.98 24.52
C ALA A 187 8.21 -0.49 25.09
N TRP A 188 8.12 0.38 26.08
CA TRP A 188 9.17 0.62 27.05
C TRP A 188 8.67 0.09 28.40
N THR A 189 9.51 -0.55 29.20
CA THR A 189 9.13 -1.03 30.54
C THR A 189 10.38 -1.32 31.37
N ARG A 190 10.43 -0.84 32.62
CA ARG A 190 11.58 -1.08 33.49
C ARG A 190 11.70 -2.57 33.90
N ALA A 191 12.82 -3.18 33.54
CA ALA A 191 13.14 -4.58 33.87
C ALA A 191 13.26 -4.86 35.39
N GLY A 192 13.27 -6.14 35.76
CA GLY A 192 13.62 -6.58 37.12
C GLY A 192 13.25 -8.02 37.44
N SER A 193 13.94 -8.62 38.42
CA SER A 193 13.72 -10.01 38.84
C SER A 193 12.39 -10.26 39.56
N ASP A 194 11.57 -9.22 39.76
CA ASP A 194 10.19 -9.27 40.28
C ASP A 194 9.10 -9.14 39.19
N ARG A 195 9.48 -8.94 37.93
CA ARG A 195 8.57 -8.92 36.77
C ARG A 195 8.03 -10.31 36.43
N ALA A 196 6.97 -10.38 35.65
CA ALA A 196 6.58 -11.60 34.93
C ALA A 196 7.64 -11.99 33.89
N SER A 197 7.81 -13.29 33.62
CA SER A 197 8.59 -13.77 32.48
C SER A 197 7.81 -13.81 31.16
N ASP A 198 6.50 -13.57 31.23
CA ASP A 198 5.51 -13.66 30.16
C ASP A 198 4.54 -12.46 30.22
N GLN A 199 5.08 -11.23 30.34
CA GLN A 199 4.23 -10.03 30.39
C GLN A 199 3.48 -9.87 29.06
N LEU A 200 2.15 -9.92 29.13
CA LEU A 200 1.26 -9.94 27.98
C LEU A 200 0.90 -8.53 27.52
N TYR A 201 1.28 -8.22 26.28
CA TYR A 201 0.78 -7.12 25.48
C TYR A 201 -0.25 -7.65 24.49
N ARG A 202 -1.39 -6.98 24.33
CA ARG A 202 -2.41 -7.26 23.31
C ARG A 202 -2.57 -6.04 22.43
N VAL A 203 -2.10 -6.12 21.19
CA VAL A 203 -2.24 -5.05 20.21
C VAL A 203 -3.59 -5.20 19.52
N ASN A 204 -4.51 -4.28 19.77
CA ASN A 204 -5.81 -4.20 19.09
C ASN A 204 -5.65 -3.32 17.85
N HIS A 205 -5.76 -3.94 16.68
CA HIS A 205 -5.58 -3.35 15.35
C HIS A 205 -6.87 -3.52 14.53
N SER A 206 -6.89 -3.10 13.27
CA SER A 206 -8.14 -3.12 12.48
C SER A 206 -8.69 -4.53 12.26
N GLY A 207 -7.82 -5.52 12.02
CA GLY A 207 -8.20 -6.93 11.84
C GLY A 207 -8.58 -7.68 13.11
N GLY A 208 -8.39 -7.10 14.31
CA GLY A 208 -8.70 -7.75 15.58
C GLY A 208 -7.68 -7.46 16.68
N SER A 209 -7.11 -8.52 17.25
CA SER A 209 -6.13 -8.44 18.34
C SER A 209 -4.96 -9.41 18.13
N THR A 210 -3.73 -8.99 18.43
CA THR A 210 -2.56 -9.91 18.49
C THR A 210 -1.93 -9.88 19.88
N GLU A 211 -1.77 -11.05 20.50
CA GLU A 211 -1.14 -11.23 21.81
C GLU A 211 0.37 -11.53 21.69
N VAL A 212 1.19 -10.72 22.34
CA VAL A 212 2.67 -10.75 22.31
C VAL A 212 3.16 -10.80 23.76
N THR A 213 4.17 -11.62 24.05
CA THR A 213 4.69 -11.75 25.43
C THR A 213 6.16 -11.39 25.53
N VAL A 214 6.53 -10.62 26.56
CA VAL A 214 7.90 -10.15 26.77
C VAL A 214 8.41 -10.52 28.16
N ASN A 215 9.63 -11.04 28.22
CA ASN A 215 10.28 -11.43 29.46
C ASN A 215 11.02 -10.25 30.11
N HIS A 216 10.30 -9.41 30.84
CA HIS A 216 10.88 -8.26 31.54
C HIS A 216 11.75 -8.59 32.77
N ARG A 217 11.97 -9.88 33.07
CA ARG A 217 13.07 -10.28 33.97
C ARG A 217 14.42 -10.24 33.25
N MET A 218 14.44 -10.41 31.92
CA MET A 218 15.66 -10.48 31.10
C MET A 218 15.96 -9.20 30.31
N VAL A 219 14.95 -8.41 29.90
CA VAL A 219 15.14 -7.20 29.08
C VAL A 219 14.15 -6.07 29.42
N GLY A 220 14.60 -4.82 29.31
CA GLY A 220 13.73 -3.64 29.48
C GLY A 220 14.53 -2.34 29.61
N THR A 221 13.88 -1.29 30.10
CA THR A 221 14.48 0.06 30.26
C THR A 221 14.93 0.69 28.93
N GLY A 222 14.30 0.28 27.82
CA GLY A 222 14.54 0.73 26.46
C GLY A 222 13.45 0.17 25.54
N ILE A 223 13.53 0.49 24.25
CA ILE A 223 12.48 0.16 23.28
C ILE A 223 12.55 -1.32 22.86
N ILE A 224 11.42 -2.02 22.95
CA ILE A 224 11.25 -3.42 22.54
C ILE A 224 10.13 -3.49 21.51
N TYR A 225 10.37 -4.20 20.40
CA TYR A 225 9.42 -4.32 19.29
C TYR A 225 8.32 -5.35 19.61
N LEU A 226 7.07 -4.99 19.30
CA LEU A 226 5.89 -5.84 19.48
C LEU A 226 5.26 -6.29 18.14
N GLY A 227 5.87 -5.98 17.00
CA GLY A 227 5.32 -6.23 15.67
C GLY A 227 4.81 -4.96 14.97
N THR A 228 4.46 -5.08 13.69
CA THR A 228 3.90 -4.01 12.85
C THR A 228 2.47 -4.38 12.46
N TYR A 229 1.54 -3.43 12.60
CA TYR A 229 0.11 -3.68 12.47
C TYR A 229 -0.58 -2.53 11.73
N TYR A 230 -1.63 -2.83 10.95
CA TYR A 230 -2.45 -1.80 10.33
C TYR A 230 -3.46 -1.21 11.32
N PHE A 231 -3.49 0.11 11.43
CA PHE A 231 -4.46 0.84 12.24
C PHE A 231 -5.28 1.77 11.35
N GLU A 232 -6.59 1.80 11.58
CA GLU A 232 -7.43 2.88 11.07
C GLU A 232 -7.14 4.19 11.78
N ALA A 233 -7.45 5.31 11.12
CA ALA A 233 -7.48 6.63 11.76
C ALA A 233 -8.52 6.68 12.91
N GLY A 234 -8.31 7.58 13.87
CA GLY A 234 -9.14 7.72 15.06
C GLY A 234 -8.67 6.85 16.23
N THR A 235 -9.63 6.34 17.03
CA THR A 235 -9.35 5.77 18.37
C THR A 235 -9.77 4.31 18.53
N ALA A 236 -10.05 3.58 17.45
CA ALA A 236 -10.41 2.16 17.51
C ALA A 236 -9.25 1.29 18.02
N GLY A 237 -8.04 1.53 17.49
CA GLY A 237 -6.81 0.86 17.89
C GLY A 237 -6.41 1.08 19.34
N SER A 238 -5.65 0.15 19.92
CA SER A 238 -5.07 0.28 21.27
C SER A 238 -4.01 -0.78 21.55
N VAL A 239 -3.22 -0.60 22.60
CA VAL A 239 -2.44 -1.70 23.22
C VAL A 239 -2.92 -1.91 24.65
N GLU A 240 -3.10 -3.16 25.03
CA GLU A 240 -3.46 -3.55 26.40
C GLU A 240 -2.32 -4.31 27.08
N ILE A 241 -1.98 -3.91 28.30
CA ILE A 241 -1.07 -4.65 29.17
C ILE A 241 -1.91 -5.42 30.19
N SER A 242 -1.86 -6.74 30.12
CA SER A 242 -2.67 -7.64 30.93
C SER A 242 -1.88 -8.23 32.09
N ASN A 243 -2.51 -8.38 33.26
CA ASN A 243 -1.92 -9.13 34.38
C ASN A 243 -2.07 -10.65 34.26
N ARG A 244 -2.60 -11.16 33.15
CA ARG A 244 -2.69 -12.60 32.83
C ARG A 244 -1.28 -13.16 32.60
N SER A 245 -0.80 -14.01 33.49
CA SER A 245 0.58 -14.54 33.48
C SER A 245 0.67 -15.89 34.21
N SER A 246 1.61 -16.73 33.77
CA SER A 246 1.95 -18.02 34.36
C SER A 246 3.03 -17.93 35.46
N ASP A 247 3.90 -16.92 35.45
CA ASP A 247 4.87 -16.64 36.53
C ASP A 247 4.15 -15.98 37.73
N GLY A 248 3.52 -16.82 38.56
CA GLY A 248 2.70 -16.37 39.68
C GLY A 248 3.50 -15.77 40.85
N SER A 249 2.93 -14.75 41.48
CA SER A 249 3.54 -13.91 42.54
C SER A 249 4.56 -12.88 42.04
N ARG A 250 4.46 -12.50 40.77
CA ARG A 250 5.21 -11.39 40.16
C ARG A 250 4.31 -10.16 39.99
N VAL A 251 4.84 -9.14 39.31
CA VAL A 251 4.05 -8.01 38.80
C VAL A 251 4.24 -7.83 37.28
N VAL A 252 3.19 -7.38 36.61
CA VAL A 252 3.30 -6.73 35.30
C VAL A 252 3.38 -5.22 35.48
N ILE A 253 4.03 -4.53 34.55
CA ILE A 253 4.27 -3.08 34.56
C ILE A 253 3.56 -2.43 33.37
N ALA A 254 2.88 -1.33 33.64
CA ALA A 254 2.34 -0.40 32.68
C ALA A 254 3.13 0.92 32.81
N ASP A 255 3.83 1.26 31.73
CA ASP A 255 4.87 2.29 31.58
C ASP A 255 4.50 3.06 30.27
N MET A 256 5.36 3.14 29.26
CA MET A 256 5.05 3.71 27.94
C MET A 256 4.78 2.68 26.82
N ILE A 257 3.81 3.02 25.95
CA ILE A 257 3.58 2.41 24.63
C ILE A 257 3.84 3.44 23.52
N ARG A 258 4.43 2.98 22.41
CA ARG A 258 4.74 3.78 21.22
C ARG A 258 4.21 3.12 19.94
N PHE A 259 3.64 3.94 19.05
CA PHE A 259 3.21 3.59 17.70
C PHE A 259 4.02 4.42 16.70
N GLY A 260 4.63 3.79 15.70
CA GLY A 260 5.35 4.47 14.62
C GLY A 260 6.79 4.91 14.96
N ASN A 261 7.51 5.43 13.95
CA ASN A 261 8.95 5.72 14.06
C ASN A 261 9.26 7.21 14.21
N GLY A 262 8.37 8.08 13.72
CA GLY A 262 8.49 9.53 13.91
C GLY A 262 9.61 10.19 13.10
N VAL A 263 9.89 11.45 13.44
CA VAL A 263 10.91 12.28 12.78
C VAL A 263 11.96 12.81 13.75
N GLY A 264 13.18 13.00 13.28
CA GLY A 264 14.33 13.43 14.06
C GLY A 264 14.18 14.83 14.67
N ASP A 265 13.94 14.85 15.98
CA ASP A 265 13.60 16.00 16.82
C ASP A 265 14.69 16.36 17.85
N ILE A 266 15.77 15.58 17.91
CA ILE A 266 16.90 15.78 18.84
C ILE A 266 17.82 16.90 18.34
N ASN A 267 18.08 17.91 19.18
CA ASN A 267 18.89 19.08 18.83
C ASN A 267 20.21 19.13 19.61
N GLN A 268 21.30 18.70 18.98
CA GLN A 268 22.66 18.72 19.53
C GLN A 268 23.43 20.02 19.19
N GLY A 269 22.72 21.10 18.89
CA GLY A 269 23.31 22.40 18.51
C GLY A 269 23.45 22.63 17.00
N ALA A 270 23.21 21.59 16.18
CA ALA A 270 23.06 21.68 14.73
C ALA A 270 21.62 22.05 14.29
N GLY A 271 20.71 22.27 15.25
CA GLY A 271 19.27 22.13 15.00
C GLY A 271 18.84 20.66 15.09
N VAL A 272 17.59 20.39 14.75
CA VAL A 272 17.05 19.03 14.57
C VAL A 272 17.30 18.55 13.13
N SER A 273 17.30 17.25 12.86
CA SER A 273 17.51 16.75 11.49
C SER A 273 16.27 16.97 10.61
N GLY A 274 15.07 16.84 11.18
CA GLY A 274 13.80 16.96 10.46
C GLY A 274 13.54 15.88 9.41
N ARG A 275 14.26 14.75 9.48
CA ARG A 275 14.10 13.58 8.62
C ARG A 275 13.34 12.46 9.33
N ASP A 276 12.93 11.43 8.61
CA ASP A 276 12.45 10.17 9.18
C ASP A 276 13.45 9.65 10.23
N ARG A 277 12.99 9.27 11.44
CA ARG A 277 13.90 8.82 12.50
C ARG A 277 14.60 7.49 12.18
N SER A 278 14.14 6.78 11.14
CA SER A 278 14.84 5.64 10.53
C SER A 278 16.19 6.03 9.91
N ASP A 279 16.32 7.24 9.36
CA ASP A 279 17.54 7.70 8.69
C ASP A 279 18.61 8.14 9.71
N GLU A 280 18.20 8.42 10.95
CA GLU A 280 19.10 8.80 12.04
C GLU A 280 19.93 7.64 12.55
N ALA A 281 21.16 7.97 12.97
CA ALA A 281 22.06 7.03 13.61
C ALA A 281 21.48 6.53 14.95
N SER A 282 21.79 5.28 15.32
CA SER A 282 21.32 4.61 16.56
C SER A 282 21.41 5.49 17.81
N LEU A 283 22.45 6.31 17.90
CA LEU A 283 22.66 7.31 18.95
C LEU A 283 21.42 8.19 19.23
N TYR A 284 20.70 8.64 18.20
CA TYR A 284 19.56 9.54 18.36
C TYR A 284 18.28 8.80 18.74
N TRP A 285 18.07 7.57 18.25
CA TRP A 285 16.99 6.69 18.71
C TRP A 285 17.12 6.36 20.20
N ILE A 286 18.33 5.98 20.63
CA ILE A 286 18.65 5.71 22.03
C ILE A 286 18.51 6.98 22.87
N LYS A 287 19.11 8.10 22.41
CA LYS A 287 19.00 9.39 23.09
C LYS A 287 17.56 9.88 23.20
N TRP A 288 16.72 9.66 22.18
CA TRP A 288 15.34 10.12 22.16
C TRP A 288 14.55 9.57 23.34
N HIS A 289 14.54 8.26 23.57
CA HIS A 289 13.80 7.73 24.72
C HIS A 289 14.53 7.98 26.04
N VAL A 290 15.87 8.14 26.06
CA VAL A 290 16.61 8.50 27.29
C VAL A 290 16.29 9.94 27.74
N ASP A 291 16.18 10.90 26.81
CA ASP A 291 15.77 12.28 27.11
C ASP A 291 14.31 12.36 27.62
N HIS A 292 13.48 11.39 27.21
CA HIS A 292 12.11 11.20 27.72
C HIS A 292 12.03 10.17 28.87
N SER A 293 13.16 9.78 29.48
CA SER A 293 13.21 8.86 30.63
C SER A 293 13.93 9.47 31.83
N GLN A 294 13.55 9.06 33.02
CA GLN A 294 14.20 9.45 34.27
C GLN A 294 15.27 8.43 34.69
N GLY A 295 16.33 8.93 35.33
CA GLY A 295 17.30 8.11 36.07
C GLY A 295 18.34 7.35 35.23
N ILE A 296 18.33 7.48 33.91
CA ILE A 296 19.34 6.91 33.01
C ILE A 296 20.40 7.99 32.72
N PRO A 297 21.67 7.82 33.09
CA PRO A 297 22.73 8.78 32.75
C PRO A 297 23.29 8.53 31.34
N ASP A 298 23.81 9.58 30.70
CA ASP A 298 24.41 9.47 29.36
C ASP A 298 25.53 8.42 29.25
N SER A 299 26.19 8.07 30.36
CA SER A 299 27.28 7.08 30.40
C SER A 299 26.90 5.67 29.96
N GLU A 300 25.62 5.32 30.03
CA GLU A 300 25.13 3.97 29.68
C GLU A 300 25.07 3.74 28.16
N TYR A 301 25.09 4.79 27.33
CA TYR A 301 25.15 4.67 25.87
C TYR A 301 26.26 5.50 25.22
N ARG A 302 26.57 6.68 25.77
CA ARG A 302 27.42 7.68 25.12
C ARG A 302 28.87 7.61 25.59
N SER A 303 29.77 7.26 24.67
CA SER A 303 31.21 7.14 24.92
C SER A 303 32.04 8.38 24.58
N SER A 304 31.51 9.29 23.75
CA SER A 304 32.22 10.47 23.21
C SER A 304 31.35 11.74 23.27
N SER A 305 31.99 12.91 23.21
CA SER A 305 31.29 14.17 22.95
C SER A 305 30.94 14.36 21.47
N ASP A 306 31.69 13.72 20.56
CA ASP A 306 31.41 13.68 19.13
C ASP A 306 30.34 12.63 18.82
N ASP A 307 29.28 13.01 18.07
CA ASP A 307 28.13 12.13 17.83
C ASP A 307 28.50 10.93 16.94
N GLY A 308 29.24 11.13 15.84
CA GLY A 308 29.67 10.03 14.96
C GLY A 308 30.51 8.99 15.71
N SER A 309 31.48 9.45 16.52
CA SER A 309 32.30 8.59 17.38
C SER A 309 31.51 7.90 18.50
N ALA A 310 30.49 8.57 19.05
CA ALA A 310 29.63 7.98 20.09
C ALA A 310 28.75 6.86 19.52
N ASN A 311 28.17 7.06 18.33
CA ASN A 311 27.26 6.13 17.67
C ASN A 311 27.86 4.71 17.54
N VAL A 312 29.12 4.59 17.11
CA VAL A 312 29.80 3.30 16.87
C VAL A 312 29.78 2.34 18.08
N SER A 313 29.62 2.86 19.30
CA SER A 313 29.51 2.03 20.51
C SER A 313 28.15 2.09 21.21
N ALA A 314 27.26 3.00 20.82
CA ALA A 314 26.00 3.24 21.52
C ALA A 314 25.05 2.01 21.49
N PRO A 315 24.85 1.30 20.36
CA PRO A 315 24.00 0.10 20.30
C PRO A 315 24.36 -0.98 21.33
N ILE A 316 25.60 -1.47 21.38
CA ILE A 316 25.96 -2.55 22.31
C ILE A 316 26.06 -2.11 23.77
N ARG A 317 26.41 -0.85 24.02
CA ARG A 317 26.39 -0.28 25.37
C ARG A 317 24.96 -0.25 25.91
N TYR A 318 24.03 0.20 25.08
CA TYR A 318 22.63 0.24 25.48
C TYR A 318 21.97 -1.15 25.50
N ALA A 319 22.42 -2.07 24.64
CA ALA A 319 22.03 -3.48 24.73
C ALA A 319 22.46 -4.09 26.08
N GLU A 320 23.67 -3.81 26.58
CA GLU A 320 24.13 -4.25 27.91
C GLU A 320 23.33 -3.58 29.04
N PHE A 321 23.10 -2.28 28.98
CA PHE A 321 22.25 -1.58 29.95
C PHE A 321 20.79 -2.10 30.00
N MET A 322 20.21 -2.43 28.84
CA MET A 322 18.87 -3.02 28.73
C MET A 322 18.82 -4.49 29.17
N ASN A 323 19.95 -5.19 29.13
CA ASN A 323 20.07 -6.60 29.45
C ASN A 323 20.07 -6.84 30.97
N GLN A 324 19.54 -7.98 31.40
CA GLN A 324 19.66 -8.44 32.78
C GLN A 324 20.39 -9.80 32.79
N SER A 325 21.72 -9.78 32.82
CA SER A 325 22.58 -10.98 32.87
C SER A 325 22.36 -11.87 34.09
N GLY A 326 21.79 -11.33 35.16
CA GLY A 326 21.41 -12.09 36.37
C GLY A 326 20.21 -13.03 36.19
N GLU A 327 19.50 -12.95 35.06
CA GLU A 327 18.32 -13.77 34.73
C GLU A 327 18.54 -14.44 33.36
N GLY A 328 18.42 -15.77 33.27
CA GLY A 328 18.76 -16.55 32.08
C GLY A 328 20.27 -16.85 31.94
N SER A 329 20.75 -17.06 30.72
CA SER A 329 22.15 -17.36 30.39
C SER A 329 22.69 -16.49 29.25
N ILE A 330 24.00 -16.57 28.94
CA ILE A 330 24.58 -15.90 27.76
C ILE A 330 23.99 -16.43 26.45
N SER A 331 23.64 -17.72 26.41
CA SER A 331 23.12 -18.42 25.23
C SER A 331 21.62 -18.18 24.96
N ASP A 332 21.02 -17.22 25.63
CA ASP A 332 19.62 -16.81 25.42
C ASP A 332 19.49 -15.44 24.73
N ARG A 333 20.62 -14.87 24.27
CA ARG A 333 20.71 -13.49 23.78
C ARG A 333 21.89 -13.27 22.85
N VAL A 334 21.71 -12.40 21.86
CA VAL A 334 22.71 -12.09 20.84
C VAL A 334 22.58 -10.64 20.37
N TYR A 335 23.68 -10.06 19.90
CA TYR A 335 23.68 -8.81 19.15
C TYR A 335 24.13 -9.02 17.70
N VAL A 336 23.37 -8.51 16.73
CA VAL A 336 23.70 -8.53 15.30
C VAL A 336 23.56 -7.12 14.71
N GLY A 337 24.70 -6.49 14.40
CA GLY A 337 24.75 -5.24 13.64
C GLY A 337 24.87 -5.52 12.14
N PHE A 338 24.14 -4.79 11.30
CA PHE A 338 24.23 -4.90 9.84
C PHE A 338 25.03 -3.74 9.26
N HIS A 339 26.02 -4.08 8.45
CA HIS A 339 26.86 -3.14 7.70
C HIS A 339 27.03 -3.60 6.24
N SER A 340 27.63 -2.76 5.41
CA SER A 340 28.10 -3.13 4.07
C SER A 340 29.51 -2.58 3.84
N ASN A 341 30.37 -3.41 3.27
CA ASN A 341 31.83 -3.26 3.36
C ASN A 341 32.40 -2.43 2.20
N ALA A 342 33.67 -2.04 2.31
CA ALA A 342 34.41 -1.34 1.27
C ALA A 342 35.88 -1.80 1.20
N GLY A 343 36.59 -1.41 0.15
CA GLY A 343 37.98 -1.77 -0.11
C GLY A 343 38.16 -2.73 -1.29
N GLY A 344 37.21 -2.80 -2.22
CA GLY A 344 37.32 -3.59 -3.46
C GLY A 344 37.11 -5.10 -3.26
N GLY A 345 36.05 -5.48 -2.55
CA GLY A 345 35.64 -6.87 -2.36
C GLY A 345 34.29 -7.23 -3.00
N ARG A 346 33.80 -8.44 -2.70
CA ARG A 346 32.40 -8.87 -2.91
C ARG A 346 31.97 -9.89 -1.85
N GLY A 347 30.66 -10.00 -1.61
CA GLY A 347 30.01 -11.00 -0.74
C GLY A 347 30.22 -10.81 0.77
N THR A 348 29.45 -11.57 1.56
CA THR A 348 29.30 -11.36 3.02
C THR A 348 30.54 -11.66 3.89
N VAL A 349 30.65 -10.95 5.02
CA VAL A 349 31.71 -11.15 6.02
C VAL A 349 31.20 -10.94 7.45
N GLY A 350 31.29 -11.97 8.31
CA GLY A 350 31.12 -11.82 9.76
C GLY A 350 32.36 -11.20 10.41
N LEU A 351 32.20 -10.10 11.16
CA LEU A 351 33.32 -9.43 11.84
C LEU A 351 33.51 -9.92 13.28
N HIS A 352 34.77 -10.09 13.70
CA HIS A 352 35.10 -10.39 15.09
C HIS A 352 36.40 -9.74 15.56
N ASN A 353 36.51 -9.55 16.87
CA ASN A 353 37.73 -9.08 17.52
C ASN A 353 38.75 -10.23 17.70
N THR A 354 39.96 -9.90 18.19
CA THR A 354 40.92 -10.89 18.67
C THR A 354 40.63 -11.30 20.12
N ASN A 355 41.06 -12.50 20.53
CA ASN A 355 41.00 -12.93 21.94
C ASN A 355 41.86 -12.03 22.88
N SER A 356 42.79 -11.27 22.32
CA SER A 356 43.56 -10.21 22.99
C SER A 356 42.88 -8.84 22.98
N GLY A 357 41.86 -8.65 22.16
CA GLY A 357 41.18 -7.39 21.86
C GLY A 357 39.68 -7.42 22.16
N GLY A 358 39.28 -8.05 23.26
CA GLY A 358 37.89 -7.97 23.74
C GLY A 358 36.85 -8.59 22.80
N ALA A 359 37.06 -9.82 22.35
CA ALA A 359 35.99 -10.67 21.82
C ALA A 359 35.10 -11.21 22.96
N THR A 360 33.81 -11.42 22.70
CA THR A 360 32.87 -12.16 23.57
C THR A 360 33.10 -13.68 23.47
N PRO A 361 32.61 -14.52 24.40
CA PRO A 361 33.04 -15.92 24.55
C PRO A 361 32.90 -16.80 23.30
N ASN A 362 31.86 -16.59 22.48
CA ASN A 362 31.59 -17.33 21.26
C ASN A 362 31.60 -16.43 20.01
N GLN A 363 32.15 -15.21 20.08
CA GLN A 363 32.09 -14.20 19.00
C GLN A 363 32.52 -14.74 17.62
N LEU A 364 33.62 -15.48 17.57
CA LEU A 364 34.11 -16.09 16.33
C LEU A 364 33.13 -17.12 15.77
N LEU A 365 32.46 -17.90 16.64
CA LEU A 365 31.48 -18.89 16.23
C LEU A 365 30.22 -18.21 15.69
N LEU A 366 29.76 -17.12 16.31
CA LEU A 366 28.66 -16.30 15.80
C LEU A 366 28.98 -15.73 14.41
N ALA A 367 30.12 -15.04 14.28
CA ALA A 367 30.58 -14.46 13.01
C ALA A 367 30.75 -15.53 11.91
N GLN A 368 31.25 -16.72 12.27
CA GLN A 368 31.38 -17.86 11.35
C GLN A 368 30.03 -18.47 10.96
N SER A 369 29.08 -18.59 11.89
CA SER A 369 27.74 -19.11 11.59
C SER A 369 26.99 -18.19 10.63
N LEU A 370 26.88 -16.88 10.94
CA LEU A 370 26.09 -15.97 10.10
C LEU A 370 26.75 -15.73 8.74
N GLY A 371 28.05 -15.43 8.73
CA GLY A 371 28.79 -15.20 7.49
C GLY A 371 28.87 -16.45 6.60
N LYS A 372 28.83 -17.65 7.18
CA LYS A 372 28.76 -18.89 6.39
C LYS A 372 27.37 -19.12 5.82
N GLU A 373 26.32 -19.04 6.63
CA GLU A 373 24.96 -19.35 6.18
C GLU A 373 24.54 -18.42 5.03
N VAL A 374 24.76 -17.11 5.18
CA VAL A 374 24.48 -16.10 4.14
C VAL A 374 25.39 -16.26 2.91
N ASN A 375 26.62 -16.79 3.05
CA ASN A 375 27.44 -17.12 1.88
C ASN A 375 26.89 -18.33 1.11
N ASP A 376 26.59 -19.42 1.80
CA ASP A 376 26.15 -20.67 1.17
C ASP A 376 24.74 -20.53 0.57
N ASP A 377 23.77 -19.97 1.32
CA ASP A 377 22.37 -19.87 0.89
C ASP A 377 22.18 -18.95 -0.33
N LEU A 378 22.93 -17.85 -0.44
CA LEU A 378 22.88 -16.97 -1.61
C LEU A 378 23.74 -17.50 -2.78
N VAL A 379 24.68 -18.43 -2.52
CA VAL A 379 25.38 -19.18 -3.59
C VAL A 379 24.53 -20.30 -4.17
N ASP A 380 23.72 -20.97 -3.35
CA ASP A 380 22.73 -21.96 -3.81
C ASP A 380 21.62 -21.32 -4.68
N GLN A 381 21.39 -20.00 -4.55
CA GLN A 381 20.43 -19.20 -5.33
C GLN A 381 21.05 -18.47 -6.54
N ASN A 382 22.27 -18.83 -6.97
CA ASN A 382 22.88 -18.25 -8.17
C ASN A 382 22.03 -18.48 -9.43
N GLY A 383 21.68 -17.41 -10.13
CA GLY A 383 20.79 -17.40 -11.29
C GLY A 383 19.32 -17.09 -10.97
N VAL A 384 19.00 -16.73 -9.72
CA VAL A 384 17.69 -16.15 -9.34
C VAL A 384 17.72 -14.62 -9.46
N TYR A 385 18.70 -13.96 -8.85
CA TYR A 385 18.83 -12.50 -8.83
C TYR A 385 19.51 -11.93 -10.08
N GLU A 386 19.44 -10.59 -10.27
CA GLU A 386 20.12 -9.84 -11.34
C GLU A 386 21.59 -10.25 -11.53
N HIS A 387 22.29 -10.49 -10.42
CA HIS A 387 23.69 -10.92 -10.41
C HIS A 387 23.95 -12.13 -9.51
N ASN A 388 24.88 -12.97 -9.93
CA ASN A 388 25.39 -14.06 -9.09
C ASN A 388 26.13 -13.54 -7.85
N TRP A 389 25.85 -14.17 -6.71
CA TRP A 389 26.52 -13.93 -5.44
C TRP A 389 27.99 -14.37 -5.51
N ASN A 390 28.87 -13.63 -4.86
CA ASN A 390 30.28 -13.96 -4.81
C ASN A 390 30.55 -14.99 -3.70
N ASP A 391 30.72 -16.26 -4.06
CA ASP A 391 31.22 -17.28 -3.13
C ASP A 391 32.61 -16.90 -2.57
N ARG A 392 32.70 -16.84 -1.25
CA ARG A 392 33.95 -16.61 -0.49
C ARG A 392 34.49 -17.89 0.12
N GLY A 393 33.74 -19.00 0.04
CA GLY A 393 34.05 -20.31 0.60
C GLY A 393 34.26 -20.25 2.11
N ASN A 394 35.52 -20.36 2.54
CA ASN A 394 35.87 -20.28 3.97
C ASN A 394 36.34 -18.86 4.40
N ASN A 395 36.40 -17.88 3.50
CA ASN A 395 36.85 -16.51 3.79
C ASN A 395 35.67 -15.60 4.23
N ILE A 396 34.76 -16.16 5.02
CA ILE A 396 33.48 -15.58 5.45
C ILE A 396 33.56 -14.82 6.79
N THR A 397 34.75 -14.69 7.36
CA THR A 397 35.01 -13.81 8.51
C THR A 397 36.21 -12.89 8.28
N TYR A 398 36.18 -11.71 8.90
CA TYR A 398 37.32 -10.81 9.00
C TYR A 398 37.63 -10.46 10.45
N GLN A 399 38.93 -10.38 10.75
CA GLN A 399 39.46 -10.08 12.07
C GLN A 399 40.25 -8.78 12.05
N ALA A 400 39.81 -7.80 12.83
CA ALA A 400 40.61 -6.60 13.08
C ALA A 400 41.72 -6.87 14.11
N SER A 401 42.86 -6.19 13.94
CA SER A 401 43.92 -6.11 14.95
C SER A 401 43.59 -5.11 16.08
N PHE A 402 42.58 -4.27 15.87
CA PHE A 402 41.96 -3.37 16.85
C PHE A 402 40.61 -3.93 17.32
N ASN A 403 40.00 -3.32 18.35
CA ASN A 403 38.67 -3.68 18.81
C ASN A 403 37.62 -2.86 18.03
N TYR A 404 36.68 -3.50 17.34
CA TYR A 404 35.51 -2.78 16.81
C TYR A 404 34.68 -2.20 17.95
N GLY A 405 34.33 -0.90 17.86
CA GLY A 405 33.57 -0.20 18.89
C GLY A 405 32.20 -0.81 19.16
N GLU A 406 31.60 -1.43 18.14
CA GLU A 406 30.30 -2.11 18.19
C GLU A 406 30.38 -3.56 18.67
N LEU A 407 31.60 -4.14 18.81
CA LEU A 407 31.80 -5.56 19.20
C LEU A 407 32.60 -5.72 20.50
N ASN A 408 32.84 -4.60 21.19
CA ASN A 408 33.86 -4.51 22.23
C ASN A 408 33.38 -5.13 23.55
N ASN A 409 33.95 -6.27 23.93
CA ASN A 409 33.65 -6.95 25.19
C ASN A 409 34.11 -6.17 26.44
N LEU A 410 34.81 -5.03 26.28
CA LEU A 410 35.00 -4.04 27.35
C LEU A 410 33.69 -3.32 27.74
N TYR A 411 32.64 -3.40 26.91
CA TYR A 411 31.30 -2.91 27.19
C TYR A 411 30.32 -4.08 27.38
N ILE A 412 30.38 -5.12 26.54
CA ILE A 412 29.45 -6.27 26.60
C ILE A 412 29.68 -7.17 27.84
N ASN A 413 30.86 -7.12 28.48
CA ASN A 413 31.13 -7.77 29.77
C ASN A 413 30.85 -9.30 29.83
N ASN A 414 30.80 -9.97 28.67
CA ASN A 414 30.38 -11.37 28.46
C ASN A 414 28.90 -11.65 28.78
N GLU A 415 28.02 -10.65 28.69
CA GLU A 415 26.58 -10.82 28.96
C GLU A 415 25.81 -11.41 27.78
N PHE A 416 26.27 -11.15 26.55
CA PHE A 416 25.82 -11.74 25.28
C PHE A 416 27.00 -11.91 24.32
N ASP A 417 26.79 -12.59 23.20
CA ASP A 417 27.72 -12.59 22.07
C ASP A 417 27.26 -11.59 20.99
N ALA A 418 28.22 -10.93 20.33
CA ALA A 418 27.94 -9.85 19.37
C ALA A 418 28.76 -9.98 18.09
N THR A 419 28.14 -9.84 16.92
CA THR A 419 28.82 -9.74 15.60
C THR A 419 28.30 -8.54 14.81
N ILE A 420 29.13 -8.03 13.90
CA ILE A 420 28.65 -7.32 12.72
C ILE A 420 28.57 -8.36 11.61
N LEU A 421 27.53 -8.29 10.79
CA LEU A 421 27.46 -8.92 9.49
C LEU A 421 27.60 -7.83 8.42
N GLU A 422 28.74 -7.82 7.73
CA GLU A 422 28.87 -7.13 6.46
C GLU A 422 28.11 -7.94 5.42
N VAL A 423 27.00 -7.42 4.89
CA VAL A 423 26.14 -8.20 3.98
C VAL A 423 26.83 -8.40 2.62
N ALA A 424 27.31 -7.33 2.03
CA ALA A 424 28.02 -7.29 0.75
C ALA A 424 28.85 -5.98 0.68
N PHE A 425 29.51 -5.70 -0.46
CA PHE A 425 30.39 -4.54 -0.61
C PHE A 425 29.70 -3.36 -1.32
N HIS A 426 29.49 -2.24 -0.62
CA HIS A 426 28.83 -1.06 -1.18
C HIS A 426 29.70 -0.27 -2.19
N ASP A 427 31.01 -0.53 -2.24
CA ASP A 427 31.94 0.06 -3.22
C ASP A 427 32.09 -0.77 -4.51
N SER A 428 31.29 -1.83 -4.67
CA SER A 428 31.38 -2.81 -5.75
C SER A 428 30.05 -2.88 -6.50
N GLN A 429 30.06 -2.53 -7.79
CA GLN A 429 28.86 -2.38 -8.66
C GLN A 429 27.82 -3.49 -8.45
N LEU A 430 28.22 -4.74 -8.67
CA LEU A 430 27.34 -5.91 -8.61
C LEU A 430 26.79 -6.19 -7.21
N ASP A 431 27.51 -5.81 -6.15
CA ASP A 431 27.05 -5.96 -4.77
C ASP A 431 26.16 -4.80 -4.34
N ALA A 432 26.42 -3.58 -4.82
CA ALA A 432 25.57 -2.42 -4.60
C ALA A 432 24.23 -2.53 -5.38
N GLU A 433 24.23 -3.21 -6.53
CA GLU A 433 23.01 -3.61 -7.26
C GLU A 433 22.22 -4.65 -6.46
N LEU A 434 22.85 -5.75 -6.04
CA LEU A 434 22.20 -6.77 -5.19
C LEU A 434 21.74 -6.23 -3.82
N LEU A 435 22.43 -5.25 -3.23
CA LEU A 435 21.97 -4.59 -1.98
C LEU A 435 20.79 -3.63 -2.20
N ARG A 436 20.36 -3.38 -3.44
CA ARG A 436 19.13 -2.63 -3.74
C ARG A 436 17.95 -3.53 -4.15
N ASP A 437 18.20 -4.82 -4.33
CA ASP A 437 17.20 -5.86 -4.58
C ASP A 437 16.50 -6.27 -3.26
N ALA A 438 15.19 -6.46 -3.28
CA ALA A 438 14.39 -6.80 -2.09
C ALA A 438 14.48 -8.29 -1.71
N ASP A 439 14.56 -9.19 -2.70
CA ASP A 439 14.64 -10.63 -2.47
C ASP A 439 16.04 -11.05 -2.01
N VAL A 440 17.09 -10.36 -2.45
CA VAL A 440 18.43 -10.52 -1.86
C VAL A 440 18.42 -10.16 -0.37
N ARG A 441 17.69 -9.11 0.03
CA ARG A 441 17.55 -8.72 1.45
C ARG A 441 16.69 -9.71 2.24
N ALA A 442 15.61 -10.21 1.64
CA ALA A 442 14.77 -11.26 2.22
C ALA A 442 15.57 -12.55 2.46
N ALA A 443 16.29 -13.04 1.46
CA ALA A 443 17.16 -14.20 1.56
C ALA A 443 18.30 -13.98 2.58
N THR A 444 18.92 -12.78 2.61
CA THR A 444 19.90 -12.42 3.64
C THR A 444 19.29 -12.48 5.05
N SER A 445 18.08 -11.97 5.25
CA SER A 445 17.36 -12.03 6.52
C SER A 445 17.04 -13.47 6.94
N GLN A 446 16.54 -14.30 6.01
CA GLN A 446 16.24 -15.72 6.25
C GLN A 446 17.52 -16.50 6.63
N ALA A 447 18.57 -16.39 5.82
CA ALA A 447 19.86 -17.05 6.07
C ALA A 447 20.54 -16.55 7.37
N THR A 448 20.38 -15.28 7.73
CA THR A 448 20.87 -14.77 9.02
C THR A 448 20.11 -15.39 10.20
N VAL A 449 18.79 -15.58 10.09
CA VAL A 449 17.99 -16.29 11.10
C VAL A 449 18.36 -17.78 11.14
N GLN A 450 18.56 -18.45 10.00
CA GLN A 450 19.07 -19.82 9.96
C GLN A 450 20.42 -19.95 10.68
N GLY A 451 21.36 -19.04 10.40
CA GLY A 451 22.66 -18.98 11.05
C GLY A 451 22.56 -18.77 12.56
N LEU A 452 21.61 -17.95 13.03
CA LEU A 452 21.33 -17.77 14.47
C LEU A 452 20.76 -19.03 15.12
N VAL A 453 19.86 -19.75 14.45
CA VAL A 453 19.32 -21.03 14.94
C VAL A 453 20.44 -22.06 15.10
N ARG A 454 21.34 -22.19 14.11
CA ARG A 454 22.53 -23.07 14.22
C ARG A 454 23.49 -22.60 15.31
N PHE A 455 23.70 -21.28 15.46
CA PHE A 455 24.54 -20.71 16.51
C PHE A 455 24.00 -21.04 17.90
N PHE A 456 22.76 -20.70 18.21
CA PHE A 456 22.17 -20.93 19.54
C PHE A 456 22.18 -22.42 19.92
N ASN A 457 21.76 -23.31 19.02
CA ASN A 457 21.83 -24.76 19.21
C ASN A 457 23.24 -25.23 19.60
N SER A 458 24.28 -24.64 19.02
CA SER A 458 25.67 -25.02 19.29
C SER A 458 26.20 -24.54 20.65
N ILE A 459 25.65 -23.46 21.23
CA ILE A 459 26.12 -22.87 22.49
C ILE A 459 25.23 -23.17 23.71
N ASP A 460 23.93 -23.42 23.53
CA ASP A 460 23.01 -23.80 24.62
C ASP A 460 22.96 -25.31 24.91
N GLY A 461 23.72 -26.10 24.15
CA GLY A 461 23.79 -27.55 24.29
C GLY A 461 22.70 -28.31 23.53
N GLY A 462 22.00 -27.64 22.61
CA GLY A 462 20.95 -28.21 21.77
C GLY A 462 19.54 -28.01 22.33
N ALA A 463 19.31 -26.91 23.05
CA ALA A 463 18.00 -26.50 23.56
C ALA A 463 17.19 -25.74 22.50
N THR A 464 17.80 -24.80 21.75
CA THR A 464 17.22 -24.32 20.48
C THR A 464 17.15 -25.50 19.49
N PRO A 465 16.00 -25.80 18.88
CA PRO A 465 15.88 -26.85 17.88
C PRO A 465 16.55 -26.41 16.56
N ILE A 466 17.23 -27.33 15.87
CA ILE A 466 17.56 -27.09 14.44
C ILE A 466 16.29 -27.39 13.64
N ALA A 467 15.48 -26.34 13.45
CA ALA A 467 14.34 -26.30 12.56
C ALA A 467 14.28 -24.89 11.94
N MET A 468 14.10 -24.81 10.63
CA MET A 468 14.21 -23.55 9.89
C MET A 468 12.85 -23.12 9.35
N ALA A 469 12.51 -21.85 9.56
CA ALA A 469 11.23 -21.29 9.13
C ALA A 469 11.01 -21.54 7.62
N PRO A 470 9.81 -21.98 7.22
CA PRO A 470 9.52 -22.43 5.86
C PRO A 470 9.33 -21.24 4.90
N GLY A 471 9.41 -21.50 3.59
CA GLY A 471 9.14 -20.51 2.55
C GLY A 471 7.68 -19.99 2.46
N LYS A 472 7.53 -18.87 1.73
CA LYS A 472 6.26 -18.29 1.27
C LYS A 472 5.50 -19.29 0.37
N VAL A 473 4.15 -19.30 0.42
CA VAL A 473 3.34 -20.07 -0.55
C VAL A 473 3.21 -19.33 -1.88
N THR A 474 2.97 -20.06 -2.98
CA THR A 474 2.71 -19.49 -4.33
C THR A 474 1.36 -19.97 -4.87
N GLY A 475 0.90 -19.44 -6.03
CA GLY A 475 -0.36 -19.85 -6.67
C GLY A 475 -1.58 -19.78 -5.75
N ILE A 476 -1.66 -18.71 -4.93
CA ILE A 476 -2.75 -18.48 -3.99
C ILE A 476 -3.98 -17.90 -4.71
N ARG A 477 -5.16 -18.29 -4.24
CA ARG A 477 -6.44 -17.85 -4.80
C ARG A 477 -7.56 -17.97 -3.79
N ALA A 478 -8.58 -17.12 -3.94
CA ALA A 478 -9.81 -17.15 -3.17
C ALA A 478 -10.98 -17.39 -4.13
N GLU A 479 -11.66 -18.52 -3.99
CA GLU A 479 -12.82 -18.89 -4.81
C GLU A 479 -14.10 -18.96 -3.98
N THR A 480 -15.14 -18.24 -4.40
CA THR A 480 -16.47 -18.31 -3.83
C THR A 480 -17.07 -19.70 -4.06
N ALA A 481 -17.31 -20.42 -2.96
CA ALA A 481 -17.91 -21.77 -2.95
C ALA A 481 -19.45 -21.73 -2.82
N GLY A 482 -20.00 -20.57 -2.49
CA GLY A 482 -21.43 -20.27 -2.35
C GLY A 482 -21.65 -19.13 -1.35
N SER A 483 -22.92 -18.80 -1.08
CA SER A 483 -23.33 -17.76 -0.13
C SER A 483 -22.53 -17.80 1.18
N GLY A 484 -21.83 -16.72 1.49
CA GLY A 484 -21.04 -16.60 2.72
C GLY A 484 -19.93 -17.63 2.87
N SER A 485 -19.37 -18.17 1.78
CA SER A 485 -18.31 -19.18 1.82
C SER A 485 -17.26 -19.03 0.72
N VAL A 486 -16.00 -18.88 1.14
CA VAL A 486 -14.83 -18.75 0.27
C VAL A 486 -13.86 -19.89 0.56
N THR A 487 -13.34 -20.51 -0.49
CA THR A 487 -12.23 -21.47 -0.41
C THR A 487 -10.93 -20.79 -0.85
N VAL A 488 -10.09 -20.51 0.13
CA VAL A 488 -8.70 -20.07 -0.11
C VAL A 488 -7.87 -21.31 -0.44
N SER A 489 -7.05 -21.26 -1.49
CA SER A 489 -6.19 -22.38 -1.93
C SER A 489 -4.81 -21.88 -2.32
N TRP A 490 -3.78 -22.73 -2.20
CA TRP A 490 -2.37 -22.36 -2.38
C TRP A 490 -1.50 -23.55 -2.81
N VAL A 491 -0.27 -23.27 -3.27
CA VAL A 491 0.79 -24.25 -3.52
C VAL A 491 1.78 -24.28 -2.34
N PRO A 492 2.04 -25.44 -1.72
CA PRO A 492 3.06 -25.59 -0.68
C PRO A 492 4.49 -25.19 -1.13
N PRO A 493 5.29 -24.51 -0.29
CA PRO A 493 6.67 -24.18 -0.62
C PRO A 493 7.55 -25.41 -0.78
N VAL A 494 8.53 -25.33 -1.68
CA VAL A 494 9.58 -26.35 -1.83
C VAL A 494 10.67 -26.11 -0.78
N ALA A 495 10.70 -26.97 0.24
CA ALA A 495 11.74 -26.98 1.26
C ALA A 495 13.12 -27.37 0.67
N ASN A 496 14.16 -26.61 1.02
CA ASN A 496 15.54 -26.81 0.59
C ASN A 496 16.52 -26.20 1.62
N THR A 497 17.78 -25.93 1.24
CA THR A 497 18.78 -25.31 2.13
C THR A 497 18.41 -23.88 2.52
N TYR A 498 18.23 -22.99 1.54
CA TYR A 498 17.99 -21.56 1.74
C TYR A 498 16.54 -21.21 2.11
N ASN A 499 15.57 -21.93 1.56
CA ASN A 499 14.13 -21.72 1.73
C ASN A 499 13.54 -22.45 2.98
N GLY A 500 14.40 -23.04 3.80
CA GLY A 500 14.03 -23.66 5.08
C GLY A 500 13.35 -25.03 5.01
N ASP A 501 12.96 -25.53 6.20
CA ASP A 501 12.41 -26.87 6.40
C ASP A 501 10.96 -27.01 5.94
N ALA A 502 10.51 -28.25 5.75
CA ALA A 502 9.15 -28.55 5.30
C ALA A 502 8.05 -28.01 6.24
N ALA A 503 6.94 -27.58 5.63
CA ALA A 503 5.74 -27.14 6.32
C ALA A 503 5.18 -28.23 7.26
N THR A 504 4.70 -27.84 8.43
CA THR A 504 3.90 -28.72 9.32
C THR A 504 2.42 -28.36 9.32
N GLY A 505 2.08 -27.16 8.88
CA GLY A 505 0.75 -26.63 8.65
C GLY A 505 0.83 -25.22 8.10
N TYR A 506 -0.31 -24.55 8.04
CA TYR A 506 -0.45 -23.17 7.53
C TYR A 506 -1.31 -22.37 8.49
N MET A 507 -1.07 -21.06 8.57
CA MET A 507 -2.02 -20.11 9.12
C MET A 507 -2.74 -19.43 7.96
N VAL A 508 -4.06 -19.56 7.90
CA VAL A 508 -4.89 -18.92 6.87
C VAL A 508 -5.64 -17.77 7.53
N TYR A 509 -5.31 -16.55 7.11
CA TYR A 509 -5.85 -15.32 7.66
C TYR A 509 -7.02 -14.80 6.84
N GLY A 510 -7.93 -14.07 7.49
CA GLY A 510 -8.99 -13.30 6.84
C GLY A 510 -9.03 -11.85 7.33
N SER A 511 -9.64 -10.98 6.53
CA SER A 511 -9.75 -9.53 6.76
C SER A 511 -10.97 -8.96 6.00
N THR A 512 -11.50 -7.83 6.45
CA THR A 512 -12.55 -7.05 5.76
C THR A 512 -12.04 -5.73 5.18
N ASN A 513 -10.80 -5.32 5.46
CA ASN A 513 -10.15 -4.13 4.89
C ASN A 513 -8.90 -4.45 4.04
N GLY A 514 -8.43 -5.70 4.03
CA GLY A 514 -7.28 -6.15 3.24
C GLY A 514 -5.90 -5.85 3.84
N TYR A 515 -5.80 -4.95 4.81
CA TYR A 515 -4.52 -4.56 5.42
C TYR A 515 -4.36 -5.06 6.87
N GLY A 516 -5.46 -5.12 7.62
CA GLY A 516 -5.52 -5.65 8.99
C GLY A 516 -6.14 -7.04 8.98
N PHE A 517 -5.37 -8.05 9.35
CA PHE A 517 -5.81 -9.45 9.36
C PHE A 517 -6.17 -9.93 10.76
N ASP A 518 -6.99 -10.98 10.80
CA ASP A 518 -7.41 -11.65 12.02
C ASP A 518 -6.27 -12.44 12.69
N GLY A 519 -6.60 -13.23 13.71
CA GLY A 519 -5.66 -14.11 14.40
C GLY A 519 -5.22 -15.35 13.61
N GLY A 520 -5.89 -15.64 12.49
CA GLY A 520 -5.61 -16.75 11.60
C GLY A 520 -6.17 -18.10 12.06
N THR A 521 -6.65 -18.88 11.10
CA THR A 521 -7.07 -20.28 11.31
C THR A 521 -5.93 -21.24 10.96
N PHE A 522 -5.50 -22.06 11.92
CA PHE A 522 -4.45 -23.05 11.72
C PHE A 522 -4.94 -24.31 10.98
N VAL A 523 -4.32 -24.60 9.84
CA VAL A 523 -4.59 -25.75 8.98
C VAL A 523 -3.45 -26.76 9.10
N ALA A 524 -3.72 -27.89 9.76
CA ALA A 524 -2.71 -28.87 10.11
C ALA A 524 -2.28 -29.76 8.92
N GLY A 525 -0.97 -29.93 8.75
CA GLY A 525 -0.31 -30.82 7.78
C GLY A 525 0.22 -30.07 6.56
N GLY A 526 1.54 -30.11 6.32
CA GLY A 526 2.22 -29.49 5.17
C GLY A 526 1.91 -30.07 3.79
N ALA A 527 0.86 -30.90 3.68
CA ALA A 527 0.28 -31.35 2.41
C ALA A 527 -1.16 -30.83 2.22
N ALA A 528 -1.62 -29.92 3.09
CA ALA A 528 -2.83 -29.14 2.88
C ALA A 528 -2.57 -28.03 1.85
N THR A 529 -3.56 -27.78 1.00
CA THR A 529 -3.49 -26.85 -0.14
C THR A 529 -4.70 -25.91 -0.21
N SER A 530 -5.57 -25.95 0.80
CA SER A 530 -6.83 -25.20 0.83
C SER A 530 -7.48 -25.13 2.21
N HIS A 531 -8.22 -24.06 2.47
CA HIS A 531 -9.14 -23.88 3.59
C HIS A 531 -10.45 -23.24 3.10
N THR A 532 -11.58 -23.54 3.74
CA THR A 532 -12.89 -22.98 3.38
C THR A 532 -13.51 -22.27 4.58
N PHE A 533 -13.62 -20.94 4.48
CA PHE A 533 -14.40 -20.12 5.41
C PHE A 533 -15.90 -20.29 5.12
N THR A 534 -16.74 -20.17 6.16
CA THR A 534 -18.19 -20.39 6.06
C THR A 534 -18.94 -19.54 7.07
N GLY A 535 -20.00 -18.86 6.65
CA GLY A 535 -20.75 -17.93 7.49
C GLY A 535 -20.22 -16.49 7.43
N LEU A 536 -19.44 -16.17 6.39
CA LEU A 536 -19.10 -14.80 6.01
C LEU A 536 -20.41 -14.04 5.70
N ASP A 537 -20.48 -12.76 6.05
CA ASP A 537 -21.67 -11.94 5.79
C ASP A 537 -21.59 -11.35 4.39
N SER A 538 -22.53 -11.70 3.51
CA SER A 538 -22.55 -11.18 2.13
C SER A 538 -22.79 -9.66 2.06
N ASN A 539 -23.20 -9.03 3.17
CA ASN A 539 -23.43 -7.58 3.26
C ASN A 539 -22.20 -6.81 3.78
N GLU A 540 -21.09 -7.49 4.12
CA GLU A 540 -19.80 -6.87 4.47
C GLU A 540 -19.00 -6.46 3.21
N GLY A 541 -19.36 -6.99 2.04
CA GLY A 541 -18.64 -6.79 0.78
C GLY A 541 -17.43 -7.73 0.64
N PRO A 542 -16.25 -7.22 0.21
CA PRO A 542 -15.07 -8.05 -0.05
C PRO A 542 -14.39 -8.55 1.23
N TYR A 543 -14.17 -9.86 1.30
CA TYR A 543 -13.24 -10.46 2.25
C TYR A 543 -11.88 -10.70 1.60
N TYR A 544 -10.82 -10.49 2.37
CA TYR A 544 -9.44 -10.60 1.92
C TYR A 544 -8.70 -11.66 2.73
N PHE A 545 -7.82 -12.40 2.07
CA PHE A 545 -7.16 -13.56 2.66
C PHE A 545 -5.67 -13.60 2.31
N LYS A 546 -4.88 -14.12 3.24
CA LYS A 546 -3.45 -14.44 3.03
C LYS A 546 -3.07 -15.71 3.77
N VAL A 547 -1.97 -16.35 3.37
CA VAL A 547 -1.52 -17.64 3.92
C VAL A 547 -0.05 -17.58 4.30
N VAL A 548 0.24 -18.03 5.52
CA VAL A 548 1.60 -18.16 6.07
C VAL A 548 1.90 -19.64 6.32
N THR A 549 3.07 -20.11 5.92
CA THR A 549 3.54 -21.47 6.19
C THR A 549 4.14 -21.56 7.61
N ILE A 550 3.84 -22.64 8.35
CA ILE A 550 4.26 -22.80 9.76
C ILE A 550 5.02 -24.11 9.98
N ASN A 551 6.18 -24.04 10.64
CA ASN A 551 6.88 -25.19 11.23
C ASN A 551 7.54 -24.83 12.58
N ALA A 552 8.28 -25.76 13.17
CA ALA A 552 8.93 -25.56 14.48
C ALA A 552 10.12 -24.58 14.47
N GLY A 553 10.54 -24.10 13.29
CA GLY A 553 11.50 -23.02 13.09
C GLY A 553 10.86 -21.64 13.16
N GLY A 554 9.59 -21.51 12.76
CA GLY A 554 8.84 -20.26 12.78
C GLY A 554 7.77 -20.19 11.68
N ALA A 555 7.33 -18.96 11.44
CA ALA A 555 6.46 -18.57 10.33
C ALA A 555 7.26 -18.11 9.10
N SER A 556 6.72 -18.36 7.90
CA SER A 556 7.17 -17.74 6.65
C SER A 556 6.85 -16.24 6.60
N PRO A 557 7.34 -15.51 5.59
CA PRO A 557 6.68 -14.30 5.10
C PRO A 557 5.23 -14.58 4.67
N ASP A 558 4.43 -13.51 4.57
CA ASP A 558 3.07 -13.56 4.02
C ASP A 558 3.05 -13.94 2.54
N SER A 559 1.96 -14.57 2.08
CA SER A 559 1.57 -14.59 0.68
C SER A 559 1.19 -13.20 0.17
N GLU A 560 0.95 -13.05 -1.13
CA GLU A 560 0.08 -11.98 -1.63
C GLU A 560 -1.32 -12.04 -0.97
N VAL A 561 -2.04 -10.93 -1.02
CA VAL A 561 -3.44 -10.84 -0.59
C VAL A 561 -4.36 -11.21 -1.75
N VAL A 562 -5.36 -12.05 -1.49
CA VAL A 562 -6.41 -12.41 -2.45
C VAL A 562 -7.79 -12.05 -1.91
N ALA A 563 -8.65 -11.47 -2.76
CA ALA A 563 -10.00 -11.06 -2.39
C ALA A 563 -11.08 -12.04 -2.88
N ALA A 564 -12.21 -12.11 -2.19
CA ALA A 564 -13.45 -12.68 -2.73
C ALA A 564 -14.68 -12.00 -2.13
N ILE A 565 -15.73 -11.85 -2.94
CA ILE A 565 -17.04 -11.30 -2.55
C ILE A 565 -18.05 -12.47 -2.56
N PRO A 566 -18.49 -12.97 -1.38
CA PRO A 566 -19.10 -14.31 -1.25
C PRO A 566 -20.62 -14.34 -1.53
N ASN A 567 -21.04 -13.74 -2.64
CA ASN A 567 -22.44 -13.57 -3.04
C ASN A 567 -23.07 -14.83 -3.68
N VAL A 568 -24.32 -14.71 -4.13
CA VAL A 568 -25.11 -15.81 -4.69
C VAL A 568 -25.41 -15.58 -6.16
N GLY A 569 -24.56 -16.10 -7.03
CA GLY A 569 -24.69 -15.93 -8.48
C GLY A 569 -24.04 -17.05 -9.31
N PRO A 570 -23.90 -16.84 -10.63
CA PRO A 570 -22.76 -17.37 -11.38
C PRO A 570 -21.43 -16.82 -10.79
N LYS A 571 -20.28 -17.11 -11.40
CA LYS A 571 -19.05 -16.36 -11.11
C LYS A 571 -18.98 -15.18 -12.08
N ASP A 572 -18.95 -13.95 -11.57
CA ASP A 572 -19.06 -12.76 -12.41
C ASP A 572 -17.70 -12.24 -12.83
N ILE A 573 -16.82 -11.98 -11.85
CA ILE A 573 -15.50 -11.38 -12.07
C ILE A 573 -14.41 -12.27 -11.47
N LEU A 574 -13.35 -12.47 -12.25
CA LEU A 574 -12.05 -12.92 -11.74
C LEU A 574 -11.09 -11.74 -11.74
N ILE A 575 -10.57 -11.37 -10.58
CA ILE A 575 -9.36 -10.56 -10.48
C ILE A 575 -8.16 -11.49 -10.63
N VAL A 576 -7.24 -11.14 -11.52
CA VAL A 576 -5.94 -11.81 -11.67
C VAL A 576 -4.89 -10.82 -11.20
N ASN A 577 -4.20 -11.16 -10.11
CA ASN A 577 -2.94 -10.49 -9.82
C ASN A 577 -1.86 -11.14 -10.69
N GLY A 578 -1.19 -10.33 -11.49
CA GLY A 578 0.03 -10.69 -12.19
C GLY A 578 1.13 -9.66 -11.99
N PHE A 579 1.05 -8.84 -10.94
CA PHE A 579 2.14 -7.96 -10.53
C PHE A 579 3.03 -8.67 -9.52
N ASP A 580 4.11 -9.27 -10.02
CA ASP A 580 5.12 -10.00 -9.27
C ASP A 580 6.39 -9.16 -9.09
N ARG A 581 6.74 -8.35 -10.10
CA ARG A 581 7.97 -7.55 -10.20
C ARG A 581 8.22 -6.73 -8.94
N LEU A 582 9.36 -6.97 -8.32
CA LEU A 582 9.88 -6.23 -7.15
C LEU A 582 11.36 -5.91 -7.37
N SER A 583 11.63 -5.25 -8.49
CA SER A 583 12.97 -4.94 -8.95
C SER A 583 13.56 -3.71 -8.24
N ARG A 584 14.89 -3.61 -8.17
CA ARG A 584 15.57 -2.45 -7.54
C ARG A 584 15.28 -1.12 -8.25
N GLN A 585 14.84 -1.17 -9.52
CA GLN A 585 14.47 -0.04 -10.35
C GLN A 585 13.30 0.74 -9.74
N GLN A 586 12.35 0.03 -9.10
CA GLN A 586 11.12 0.57 -8.53
C GLN A 586 11.29 1.10 -7.10
N ASN A 587 12.53 1.17 -6.60
CA ASN A 587 12.83 1.66 -5.25
C ASN A 587 12.62 3.18 -5.16
N PRO A 588 11.90 3.70 -4.15
CA PRO A 588 11.83 5.15 -3.93
C PRO A 588 13.22 5.77 -3.70
N VAL A 589 13.55 6.79 -4.49
CA VAL A 589 14.87 7.46 -4.45
C VAL A 589 14.86 8.60 -3.42
N GLN A 590 15.68 8.46 -2.38
CA GLN A 590 15.77 9.40 -1.27
C GLN A 590 17.21 9.93 -1.11
N SER A 591 17.37 11.26 -1.16
CA SER A 591 18.72 11.91 -1.15
C SER A 591 19.68 11.43 -2.26
N GLY A 592 19.14 10.86 -3.34
CA GLY A 592 19.89 10.26 -4.45
C GLY A 592 20.26 8.78 -4.24
N ALA A 593 19.87 8.16 -3.13
CA ALA A 593 19.98 6.72 -2.92
C ALA A 593 18.63 6.02 -3.10
N GLU A 594 18.62 4.87 -3.76
CA GLU A 594 17.48 3.97 -3.81
C GLU A 594 17.26 3.34 -2.41
N ARG A 595 16.02 3.32 -1.91
CA ARG A 595 15.63 2.76 -0.61
C ARG A 595 14.81 1.50 -0.81
N VAL A 596 15.22 0.40 -0.19
CA VAL A 596 14.53 -0.89 -0.39
C VAL A 596 13.35 -0.99 0.56
N ARG A 597 12.18 -0.64 0.04
CA ARG A 597 10.93 -0.49 0.78
C ARG A 597 9.79 -1.11 -0.02
N PRO A 598 9.55 -2.43 0.02
CA PRO A 598 8.59 -3.11 -0.85
C PRO A 598 7.17 -2.51 -0.82
N ARG A 599 6.70 -2.04 0.35
CA ARG A 599 5.41 -1.32 0.47
C ARG A 599 5.33 0.03 -0.28
N GLN A 600 6.43 0.50 -0.85
CA GLN A 600 6.53 1.66 -1.75
C GLN A 600 7.00 1.28 -3.17
N SER A 601 6.89 -0.01 -3.51
CA SER A 601 7.21 -0.60 -4.82
C SER A 601 6.11 -1.61 -5.16
N ASN A 602 6.27 -2.91 -4.87
CA ASN A 602 5.18 -3.88 -4.88
C ASN A 602 4.83 -4.35 -3.45
N SER A 603 3.64 -3.95 -2.97
CA SER A 603 3.13 -4.33 -1.64
C SER A 603 2.44 -5.69 -1.57
N TYR A 604 2.20 -6.35 -2.71
CA TYR A 604 1.41 -7.58 -2.85
C TYR A 604 -0.03 -7.52 -2.28
N ASP A 605 -0.62 -6.32 -2.17
CA ASP A 605 -2.01 -6.13 -1.70
C ASP A 605 -2.91 -5.25 -2.59
N TYR A 606 -2.51 -4.93 -3.82
CA TYR A 606 -3.26 -4.05 -4.74
C TYR A 606 -4.64 -4.58 -5.19
N VAL A 607 -4.95 -5.85 -4.93
CA VAL A 607 -6.32 -6.39 -5.08
C VAL A 607 -7.34 -5.60 -4.24
N VAL A 608 -6.92 -5.02 -3.11
CA VAL A 608 -7.78 -4.27 -2.19
C VAL A 608 -8.39 -3.05 -2.88
N GLN A 609 -7.60 -2.28 -3.61
CA GLN A 609 -8.02 -1.11 -4.38
C GLN A 609 -9.02 -1.46 -5.49
N VAL A 610 -8.96 -2.68 -6.03
CA VAL A 610 -9.80 -3.16 -7.14
C VAL A 610 -11.10 -3.77 -6.61
N ALA A 611 -11.04 -4.70 -5.66
CA ALA A 611 -12.21 -5.39 -5.12
C ALA A 611 -13.15 -4.43 -4.35
N SER A 612 -12.59 -3.49 -3.59
CA SER A 612 -13.38 -2.43 -2.94
C SER A 612 -14.09 -1.52 -3.95
N ALA A 613 -13.41 -1.13 -5.02
CA ALA A 613 -13.99 -0.27 -6.06
C ALA A 613 -15.05 -0.98 -6.93
N ILE A 614 -14.94 -2.31 -7.09
CA ILE A 614 -15.98 -3.12 -7.73
C ILE A 614 -17.23 -3.19 -6.83
N GLU A 615 -17.11 -3.59 -5.56
CA GLU A 615 -18.28 -3.66 -4.65
C GLU A 615 -18.94 -2.28 -4.45
N ALA A 616 -18.14 -1.21 -4.35
CA ALA A 616 -18.64 0.16 -4.22
C ALA A 616 -19.31 0.73 -5.49
N SER A 617 -19.25 0.00 -6.62
CA SER A 617 -19.89 0.38 -7.89
C SER A 617 -21.00 -0.59 -8.31
N ALA A 618 -20.84 -1.88 -8.05
CA ALA A 618 -21.78 -2.94 -8.42
C ALA A 618 -21.86 -3.97 -7.27
N PRO A 619 -22.52 -3.62 -6.15
CA PRO A 619 -22.66 -4.51 -5.01
C PRO A 619 -23.49 -5.74 -5.39
N GLY A 620 -23.17 -6.89 -4.77
CA GLY A 620 -23.90 -8.15 -5.03
C GLY A 620 -23.26 -9.07 -6.09
N LEU A 621 -22.26 -8.62 -6.84
CA LEU A 621 -21.50 -9.46 -7.77
C LEU A 621 -20.72 -10.57 -7.05
N VAL A 622 -20.47 -11.69 -7.73
CA VAL A 622 -19.55 -12.74 -7.26
C VAL A 622 -18.16 -12.50 -7.84
N VAL A 623 -17.23 -12.09 -6.97
CA VAL A 623 -15.84 -11.81 -7.32
C VAL A 623 -14.91 -12.83 -6.66
N ASP A 624 -13.95 -13.35 -7.43
CA ASP A 624 -12.85 -14.20 -6.98
C ASP A 624 -11.49 -13.55 -7.31
N THR A 625 -10.41 -13.99 -6.66
CA THR A 625 -9.03 -13.59 -7.01
C THR A 625 -8.10 -14.79 -7.18
N THR A 626 -7.14 -14.70 -8.09
CA THR A 626 -6.05 -15.68 -8.28
C THR A 626 -4.72 -15.01 -8.63
N SER A 627 -3.60 -15.64 -8.24
CA SER A 627 -2.32 -15.44 -8.93
C SER A 627 -2.42 -15.87 -10.39
N ASN A 628 -1.66 -15.19 -11.23
CA ASN A 628 -1.27 -15.58 -12.58
C ASN A 628 -0.73 -17.04 -12.67
N GLU A 629 0.18 -17.49 -11.80
CA GLU A 629 0.75 -18.85 -11.95
C GLU A 629 -0.25 -19.97 -11.63
N ALA A 630 -1.33 -19.67 -10.89
CA ALA A 630 -2.46 -20.59 -10.71
C ALA A 630 -3.37 -20.70 -11.96
N LEU A 631 -3.32 -19.72 -12.88
CA LEU A 631 -3.88 -19.85 -14.23
C LEU A 631 -2.96 -20.66 -15.15
N ILE A 632 -1.64 -20.39 -15.14
CA ILE A 632 -0.64 -21.18 -15.87
C ILE A 632 -0.71 -22.67 -15.46
N SER A 633 -0.85 -22.93 -14.15
CA SER A 633 -1.03 -24.28 -13.57
C SER A 633 -2.40 -24.92 -13.88
N GLY A 634 -3.32 -24.17 -14.49
CA GLY A 634 -4.65 -24.64 -14.87
C GLY A 634 -5.60 -24.89 -13.68
N ASN A 635 -5.34 -24.28 -12.52
CA ASN A 635 -6.20 -24.41 -11.34
C ASN A 635 -7.49 -23.58 -11.49
N ILE A 636 -7.40 -22.39 -12.08
CA ILE A 636 -8.54 -21.56 -12.47
C ILE A 636 -8.78 -21.69 -13.99
N GLN A 637 -9.99 -21.37 -14.45
CA GLN A 637 -10.37 -21.36 -15.87
C GLN A 637 -11.13 -20.06 -16.18
N LEU A 638 -10.56 -19.19 -17.03
CA LEU A 638 -11.15 -17.88 -17.37
C LEU A 638 -12.59 -17.98 -17.90
N ALA A 639 -12.90 -19.04 -18.67
CA ALA A 639 -14.22 -19.29 -19.24
C ALA A 639 -15.33 -19.66 -18.22
N ASN A 640 -15.03 -19.61 -16.91
CA ASN A 640 -16.04 -19.68 -15.84
C ASN A 640 -16.63 -18.31 -15.49
N TYR A 641 -16.02 -17.20 -15.92
CA TYR A 641 -16.32 -15.84 -15.49
C TYR A 641 -16.84 -14.96 -16.62
N SER A 642 -17.77 -14.05 -16.31
CA SER A 642 -18.33 -13.08 -17.26
C SER A 642 -17.27 -12.06 -17.71
N ALA A 643 -16.48 -11.55 -16.76
CA ALA A 643 -15.34 -10.67 -17.02
C ALA A 643 -14.08 -11.10 -16.26
N VAL A 644 -12.92 -10.68 -16.76
CA VAL A 644 -11.60 -10.87 -16.13
C VAL A 644 -10.95 -9.50 -15.99
N PHE A 645 -10.42 -9.22 -14.80
CA PHE A 645 -9.72 -7.98 -14.46
C PHE A 645 -8.27 -8.32 -14.12
N TRP A 646 -7.34 -7.99 -15.00
CA TRP A 646 -5.93 -8.36 -14.87
C TRP A 646 -5.10 -7.14 -14.49
N ILE A 647 -4.56 -7.14 -13.26
CA ILE A 647 -3.64 -6.09 -12.79
C ILE A 647 -2.20 -6.55 -12.95
N LEU A 648 -1.35 -5.64 -13.45
CA LEU A 648 0.04 -5.90 -13.79
C LEU A 648 1.00 -4.91 -13.11
N GLY A 649 0.52 -3.88 -12.40
CA GLY A 649 1.40 -2.89 -11.76
C GLY A 649 2.39 -2.29 -12.76
N GLU A 650 3.66 -2.68 -12.61
CA GLU A 650 4.75 -2.33 -13.51
C GLU A 650 5.48 -3.57 -14.07
N GLU A 651 4.78 -4.68 -14.37
CA GLU A 651 5.35 -5.79 -15.15
C GLU A 651 5.98 -5.28 -16.46
N SER A 652 7.04 -5.96 -16.93
CA SER A 652 7.81 -5.50 -18.10
C SER A 652 8.50 -6.69 -18.78
N THR A 653 9.81 -6.62 -18.98
CA THR A 653 10.66 -7.54 -19.75
C THR A 653 11.48 -8.51 -18.90
N ASP A 654 11.67 -8.18 -17.63
CA ASP A 654 12.50 -8.94 -16.68
C ASP A 654 11.64 -10.02 -16.01
N ASP A 655 10.60 -9.56 -15.30
CA ASP A 655 9.39 -10.32 -14.99
C ASP A 655 8.42 -10.11 -16.16
N HIS A 656 7.96 -11.22 -16.75
CA HIS A 656 7.39 -11.26 -18.10
C HIS A 656 5.91 -10.82 -18.13
N THR A 657 5.61 -9.68 -18.77
CA THR A 657 4.22 -9.29 -19.05
C THR A 657 3.50 -10.31 -19.92
N PHE A 658 2.47 -10.98 -19.39
CA PHE A 658 1.72 -12.07 -20.05
C PHE A 658 2.61 -13.14 -20.67
N ASP A 659 2.84 -14.25 -19.95
CA ASP A 659 3.60 -15.39 -20.48
C ASP A 659 2.91 -16.00 -21.74
N PRO A 660 3.64 -16.75 -22.60
CA PRO A 660 3.06 -17.36 -23.80
C PRO A 660 1.86 -18.31 -23.54
N THR A 661 1.74 -18.85 -22.32
CA THR A 661 0.58 -19.64 -21.85
C THR A 661 -0.61 -18.72 -21.59
N GLU A 662 -0.41 -17.60 -20.92
CA GLU A 662 -1.42 -16.60 -20.57
C GLU A 662 -1.94 -15.83 -21.78
N GLN A 663 -1.03 -15.39 -22.67
CA GLN A 663 -1.39 -14.86 -24.00
C GLN A 663 -2.33 -15.83 -24.73
N SER A 664 -2.07 -17.14 -24.62
CA SER A 664 -2.90 -18.19 -25.19
C SER A 664 -4.23 -18.36 -24.45
N LEU A 665 -4.25 -18.33 -23.11
CA LEU A 665 -5.48 -18.43 -22.30
C LEU A 665 -6.42 -17.25 -22.56
N VAL A 666 -5.91 -16.02 -22.48
CA VAL A 666 -6.68 -14.79 -22.69
C VAL A 666 -7.18 -14.68 -24.13
N SER A 667 -6.37 -15.03 -25.13
CA SER A 667 -6.83 -15.05 -26.54
C SER A 667 -7.98 -16.03 -26.77
N ASN A 668 -7.94 -17.22 -26.15
CA ASN A 668 -9.03 -18.19 -26.26
C ASN A 668 -10.30 -17.73 -25.50
N TYR A 669 -10.14 -17.04 -24.37
CA TYR A 669 -11.24 -16.45 -23.61
C TYR A 669 -11.95 -15.34 -24.39
N LEU A 670 -11.21 -14.35 -24.90
CA LEU A 670 -11.74 -13.26 -25.72
C LEU A 670 -12.39 -13.77 -27.02
N ALA A 671 -11.77 -14.75 -27.69
CA ALA A 671 -12.33 -15.40 -28.88
C ALA A 671 -13.61 -16.22 -28.61
N SER A 672 -13.93 -16.50 -27.33
CA SER A 672 -15.15 -17.18 -26.90
C SER A 672 -16.26 -16.22 -26.46
N GLY A 673 -16.05 -14.91 -26.54
CA GLY A 673 -17.02 -13.88 -26.12
C GLY A 673 -16.72 -13.24 -24.75
N GLY A 674 -15.62 -13.60 -24.09
CA GLY A 674 -15.24 -13.05 -22.78
C GLY A 674 -14.87 -11.56 -22.80
N GLN A 675 -14.87 -10.94 -21.63
CA GLN A 675 -14.60 -9.51 -21.43
C GLN A 675 -13.34 -9.30 -20.58
N LEU A 676 -12.42 -8.45 -21.01
CA LEU A 676 -11.14 -8.23 -20.32
C LEU A 676 -10.92 -6.76 -19.98
N PHE A 677 -10.73 -6.49 -18.70
CA PHE A 677 -10.05 -5.29 -18.22
C PHE A 677 -8.56 -5.63 -17.96
N VAL A 678 -7.65 -4.75 -18.37
CA VAL A 678 -6.21 -4.88 -18.08
C VAL A 678 -5.57 -3.51 -17.82
N SER A 679 -4.66 -3.45 -16.84
CA SER A 679 -3.97 -2.23 -16.42
C SER A 679 -2.55 -2.44 -15.90
N GLY A 680 -1.61 -1.59 -16.34
CA GLY A 680 -0.22 -1.53 -15.88
C GLY A 680 0.64 -0.61 -16.76
N SER A 681 1.82 -0.21 -16.28
CA SER A 681 2.90 0.40 -17.09
C SER A 681 3.65 -0.67 -17.89
N GLU A 682 4.50 -0.26 -18.84
CA GLU A 682 5.38 -1.12 -19.68
C GLU A 682 4.74 -2.29 -20.47
N ILE A 683 3.42 -2.50 -20.41
CA ILE A 683 2.71 -3.60 -21.10
C ILE A 683 2.92 -3.57 -22.61
N ALA A 684 2.94 -2.38 -23.23
CA ALA A 684 3.15 -2.24 -24.66
C ALA A 684 4.64 -2.23 -25.01
N TRP A 685 5.49 -1.74 -24.11
CA TRP A 685 6.94 -1.85 -24.19
C TRP A 685 7.41 -3.31 -24.28
N ASP A 686 7.01 -4.19 -23.37
CA ASP A 686 7.42 -5.60 -23.43
C ASP A 686 6.76 -6.33 -24.61
N LEU A 687 5.42 -6.36 -24.63
CA LEU A 687 4.71 -7.21 -25.58
C LEU A 687 4.95 -6.76 -27.02
N ASP A 688 4.83 -5.47 -27.32
CA ASP A 688 4.87 -4.92 -28.68
C ASP A 688 6.27 -4.41 -29.07
N SER A 689 6.89 -3.56 -28.24
CA SER A 689 8.19 -2.94 -28.55
C SER A 689 9.36 -3.93 -28.52
N GLN A 690 9.46 -4.76 -27.48
CA GLN A 690 10.41 -5.89 -27.43
C GLN A 690 9.90 -7.12 -28.21
N ASN A 691 8.64 -7.10 -28.65
CA ASN A 691 8.01 -8.16 -29.44
C ASN A 691 7.92 -9.51 -28.68
N ASN A 692 7.82 -9.48 -27.34
CA ASN A 692 7.57 -10.69 -26.54
C ASN A 692 6.12 -11.21 -26.66
N GLY A 693 5.21 -10.39 -27.20
CA GLY A 693 3.83 -10.80 -27.53
C GLY A 693 3.09 -9.87 -28.49
N GLN A 694 3.77 -9.27 -29.47
CA GLN A 694 3.20 -8.24 -30.37
C GLN A 694 1.88 -8.70 -31.01
N ALA A 695 1.86 -9.94 -31.51
CA ALA A 695 0.66 -10.52 -32.11
C ALA A 695 -0.50 -10.70 -31.11
N PHE A 696 -0.22 -10.90 -29.82
CA PHE A 696 -1.22 -10.89 -28.75
C PHE A 696 -1.67 -9.46 -28.42
N TYR A 697 -0.74 -8.52 -28.21
CA TYR A 697 -1.04 -7.12 -27.90
C TYR A 697 -1.95 -6.48 -28.98
N ASN A 698 -1.55 -6.59 -30.25
CA ASN A 698 -2.26 -6.03 -31.38
C ASN A 698 -3.65 -6.67 -31.62
N ASN A 699 -3.78 -8.00 -31.49
CA ASN A 699 -5.02 -8.70 -31.86
C ASN A 699 -5.98 -8.93 -30.70
N SER A 700 -5.46 -9.16 -29.49
CA SER A 700 -6.24 -9.47 -28.29
C SER A 700 -6.43 -8.24 -27.41
N LEU A 701 -5.35 -7.51 -27.08
CA LEU A 701 -5.41 -6.27 -26.27
C LEU A 701 -5.71 -5.00 -27.09
N ARG A 702 -5.89 -5.14 -28.42
CA ARG A 702 -6.39 -4.13 -29.37
C ARG A 702 -5.62 -2.81 -29.39
N ALA A 703 -4.34 -2.83 -29.09
CA ALA A 703 -3.48 -1.65 -29.06
C ALA A 703 -2.19 -1.84 -29.88
N ASP A 704 -1.53 -0.72 -30.18
CA ASP A 704 -0.30 -0.58 -30.95
C ASP A 704 0.62 0.42 -30.22
N TYR A 705 1.84 0.01 -29.88
CA TYR A 705 2.79 0.80 -29.08
C TYR A 705 3.23 2.09 -29.81
N VAL A 706 3.31 3.21 -29.06
CA VAL A 706 3.73 4.52 -29.60
C VAL A 706 5.01 5.03 -28.96
N ALA A 707 5.16 4.97 -27.64
CA ALA A 707 6.40 5.26 -26.91
C ALA A 707 6.30 4.94 -25.41
N ASP A 708 7.39 4.40 -24.87
CA ASP A 708 7.72 4.06 -23.47
C ASP A 708 7.10 4.91 -22.34
N ASP A 709 7.03 6.24 -22.52
CA ASP A 709 6.77 7.17 -21.43
C ASP A 709 5.95 8.40 -21.86
N ALA A 710 4.80 8.60 -21.19
CA ALA A 710 3.92 9.76 -21.31
C ALA A 710 4.52 11.09 -20.83
N ASN A 711 5.55 11.08 -20.00
CA ASN A 711 6.14 12.23 -19.28
C ASN A 711 5.11 13.00 -18.44
N THR A 712 4.05 12.33 -17.94
CA THR A 712 2.99 12.94 -17.13
C THR A 712 2.17 11.89 -16.38
N TYR A 713 1.76 12.23 -15.17
CA TYR A 713 0.91 11.42 -14.29
C TYR A 713 -0.58 11.74 -14.42
N ASN A 714 -0.98 12.50 -15.45
CA ASN A 714 -2.32 13.08 -15.57
C ASN A 714 -3.03 12.53 -16.81
N VAL A 715 -4.30 12.16 -16.67
CA VAL A 715 -5.14 11.61 -17.74
C VAL A 715 -6.53 12.22 -17.77
N GLN A 716 -7.14 12.20 -18.94
CA GLN A 716 -8.53 12.58 -19.16
C GLN A 716 -9.25 11.55 -20.03
N GLY A 717 -10.57 11.48 -19.90
CA GLY A 717 -11.45 10.78 -20.84
C GLY A 717 -11.31 11.29 -22.26
N ALA A 718 -11.36 10.37 -23.23
CA ALA A 718 -11.57 10.71 -24.63
C ALA A 718 -13.06 11.04 -24.89
N VAL A 719 -13.33 11.90 -25.86
CA VAL A 719 -14.71 12.24 -26.27
C VAL A 719 -15.34 11.04 -26.99
N GLY A 720 -16.56 10.68 -26.62
CA GLY A 720 -17.26 9.47 -27.10
C GLY A 720 -16.74 8.16 -26.49
N SER A 721 -16.09 8.22 -25.33
CA SER A 721 -15.55 7.04 -24.63
C SER A 721 -16.23 6.80 -23.28
N ILE A 722 -16.08 5.59 -22.73
CA ILE A 722 -16.63 5.21 -21.43
C ILE A 722 -16.11 6.09 -20.29
N PHE A 723 -14.92 6.68 -20.44
CA PHE A 723 -14.30 7.56 -19.46
C PHE A 723 -14.52 9.06 -19.73
N GLU A 724 -15.36 9.43 -20.70
CA GLU A 724 -15.56 10.85 -21.07
C GLU A 724 -15.84 11.72 -19.84
N GLY A 725 -15.12 12.84 -19.77
CA GLY A 725 -15.20 13.83 -18.69
C GLY A 725 -14.62 13.43 -17.34
N LEU A 726 -14.12 12.20 -17.16
CA LEU A 726 -13.14 11.96 -16.09
C LEU A 726 -11.87 12.76 -16.39
N THR A 727 -11.26 13.31 -15.35
CA THR A 727 -9.90 13.88 -15.38
C THR A 727 -9.29 13.66 -14.01
N PHE A 728 -8.14 13.00 -13.97
CA PHE A 728 -7.50 12.57 -12.72
C PHE A 728 -5.99 12.39 -12.91
N SER A 729 -5.30 12.13 -11.80
CA SER A 729 -3.89 11.77 -11.78
C SER A 729 -3.72 10.38 -11.17
N PHE A 730 -2.70 9.66 -11.62
CA PHE A 730 -2.18 8.47 -10.95
C PHE A 730 -0.95 8.84 -10.10
N ASP A 731 -0.48 7.93 -9.23
CA ASP A 731 0.60 8.25 -8.29
C ASP A 731 1.95 8.46 -8.98
N ASN A 732 2.74 9.34 -8.35
CA ASN A 732 4.08 9.73 -8.74
C ASN A 732 5.07 9.53 -7.57
N GLY A 733 4.95 8.38 -6.89
CA GLY A 733 5.80 7.99 -5.76
C GLY A 733 5.50 8.74 -4.46
N ASN A 734 4.32 9.38 -4.32
CA ASN A 734 3.95 10.12 -3.12
C ASN A 734 3.06 9.33 -2.15
N GLN A 735 2.46 8.21 -2.55
CA GLN A 735 1.63 7.36 -1.67
C GLN A 735 2.00 5.88 -1.73
N PHE A 736 2.03 5.30 -2.92
CA PHE A 736 2.37 3.91 -3.19
C PHE A 736 3.76 3.87 -3.85
N TYR A 737 3.84 3.89 -5.18
CA TYR A 737 5.06 3.81 -5.98
C TYR A 737 5.05 4.85 -7.11
N ASN A 738 6.21 5.09 -7.74
CA ASN A 738 6.27 5.97 -8.91
C ASN A 738 6.02 5.13 -10.16
N VAL A 739 4.99 5.48 -10.94
CA VAL A 739 4.77 4.87 -12.26
C VAL A 739 5.80 5.48 -13.23
N ASP A 740 6.98 4.87 -13.33
CA ASP A 740 8.13 5.47 -14.04
C ASP A 740 7.93 5.51 -15.57
N PHE A 741 7.32 4.47 -16.15
CA PHE A 741 7.16 4.30 -17.60
C PHE A 741 5.69 4.05 -18.02
N PRO A 742 4.82 5.07 -17.93
CA PRO A 742 3.43 4.99 -18.37
C PRO A 742 3.35 5.04 -19.90
N ASP A 743 3.03 3.88 -20.48
CA ASP A 743 3.15 3.56 -21.90
C ASP A 743 2.21 4.40 -22.78
N ARG A 744 2.71 4.99 -23.87
CA ARG A 744 1.86 5.71 -24.84
C ARG A 744 1.37 4.72 -25.89
N ILE A 745 0.06 4.54 -25.98
CA ILE A 745 -0.57 3.52 -26.84
C ILE A 745 -1.55 4.14 -27.85
N SER A 746 -1.87 3.39 -28.91
CA SER A 746 -2.89 3.77 -29.89
C SER A 746 -3.84 2.61 -30.24
N PRO A 747 -5.11 2.88 -30.60
CA PRO A 747 -6.12 1.83 -30.80
C PRO A 747 -5.98 1.12 -32.15
N LEU A 748 -6.12 -0.22 -32.12
CA LEU A 748 -6.00 -1.10 -33.28
C LEU A 748 -7.24 -2.01 -33.42
N GLY A 749 -7.42 -2.61 -34.61
CA GLY A 749 -8.40 -3.69 -34.81
C GLY A 749 -9.88 -3.33 -34.68
N GLY A 750 -10.22 -2.04 -34.58
CA GLY A 750 -11.57 -1.53 -34.35
C GLY A 750 -11.81 -0.95 -32.95
N ALA A 751 -10.78 -0.89 -32.09
CA ALA A 751 -10.82 -0.14 -30.84
C ALA A 751 -10.90 1.38 -31.06
N THR A 752 -11.22 2.11 -30.00
CA THR A 752 -11.08 3.57 -29.88
C THR A 752 -10.25 3.92 -28.65
N THR A 753 -9.64 5.11 -28.62
CA THR A 753 -8.99 5.63 -27.42
C THR A 753 -10.04 5.90 -26.34
N SER A 754 -9.77 5.49 -25.10
CA SER A 754 -10.66 5.69 -23.94
C SER A 754 -10.09 6.70 -22.94
N LEU A 755 -8.78 6.68 -22.69
CA LEU A 755 -8.06 7.70 -21.93
C LEU A 755 -6.96 8.34 -22.77
N SER A 756 -6.64 9.60 -22.48
CA SER A 756 -5.49 10.32 -23.05
C SER A 756 -4.68 11.04 -21.97
N TYR A 757 -3.35 11.00 -22.09
CA TYR A 757 -2.44 11.72 -21.21
C TYR A 757 -2.54 13.25 -21.40
N VAL A 758 -2.47 13.98 -20.29
CA VAL A 758 -2.58 15.45 -20.23
C VAL A 758 -1.25 16.05 -19.81
N GLY A 759 -0.72 16.98 -20.59
CA GLY A 759 0.66 17.45 -20.43
C GLY A 759 1.67 16.41 -20.95
N GLY A 760 2.93 16.51 -20.51
CA GLY A 760 4.01 15.64 -20.96
C GLY A 760 4.11 15.55 -22.49
N SER A 761 4.17 14.33 -23.00
CA SER A 761 4.14 13.97 -24.43
C SER A 761 2.71 13.72 -24.97
N GLY A 762 1.68 13.75 -24.11
CA GLY A 762 0.29 13.45 -24.44
C GLY A 762 0.08 12.09 -25.15
N GLY A 763 -1.06 11.91 -25.82
CA GLY A 763 -1.38 10.66 -26.54
C GLY A 763 -2.30 9.72 -25.77
N GLY A 764 -2.54 8.51 -26.28
CA GLY A 764 -3.45 7.55 -25.66
C GLY A 764 -2.86 6.91 -24.40
N ALA A 765 -3.63 6.94 -23.32
CA ALA A 765 -3.36 6.27 -22.03
C ALA A 765 -4.24 5.03 -21.81
N GLY A 766 -5.23 4.83 -22.67
CA GLY A 766 -6.11 3.66 -22.64
C GLY A 766 -6.90 3.53 -23.93
N ILE A 767 -7.33 2.30 -24.23
CA ILE A 767 -8.27 2.01 -25.32
C ILE A 767 -9.51 1.28 -24.79
N GLN A 768 -10.56 1.26 -25.61
CA GLN A 768 -11.74 0.42 -25.44
C GLN A 768 -12.08 -0.28 -26.76
N TYR A 769 -12.66 -1.47 -26.67
CA TYR A 769 -13.13 -2.24 -27.81
C TYR A 769 -14.42 -2.98 -27.44
N ASP A 770 -15.44 -2.85 -28.29
CA ASP A 770 -16.63 -3.70 -28.27
C ASP A 770 -16.76 -4.38 -29.63
N SER A 771 -16.98 -5.69 -29.64
CA SER A 771 -17.22 -6.48 -30.86
C SER A 771 -18.65 -6.31 -31.41
N GLY A 772 -19.58 -5.81 -30.60
CA GLY A 772 -21.03 -5.89 -30.85
C GLY A 772 -21.58 -7.32 -30.73
N SER A 773 -20.78 -8.26 -30.23
CA SER A 773 -21.11 -9.70 -30.17
C SER A 773 -20.67 -10.40 -28.88
N GLY A 774 -20.44 -9.65 -27.79
CA GLY A 774 -20.07 -10.17 -26.46
C GLY A 774 -18.66 -9.81 -26.03
N THR A 775 -17.64 -10.08 -26.87
CA THR A 775 -16.24 -9.75 -26.56
C THR A 775 -16.06 -8.24 -26.38
N LYS A 776 -15.55 -7.83 -25.22
CA LYS A 776 -15.16 -6.45 -24.92
C LYS A 776 -13.76 -6.39 -24.30
N VAL A 777 -13.03 -5.31 -24.53
CA VAL A 777 -11.70 -5.08 -23.95
C VAL A 777 -11.57 -3.64 -23.50
N VAL A 778 -11.02 -3.42 -22.30
CA VAL A 778 -10.49 -2.13 -21.84
C VAL A 778 -9.04 -2.37 -21.43
N ASN A 779 -8.12 -1.61 -22.00
CA ASN A 779 -6.67 -1.76 -21.82
C ASN A 779 -6.09 -0.39 -21.48
N VAL A 780 -5.44 -0.27 -20.33
CA VAL A 780 -4.95 0.98 -19.74
C VAL A 780 -3.45 0.88 -19.47
N ALA A 781 -2.70 1.87 -19.95
CA ALA A 781 -1.24 1.88 -19.95
C ALA A 781 -0.62 2.56 -18.70
N PHE A 782 -1.32 2.42 -17.58
CA PHE A 782 -0.84 2.73 -16.23
C PHE A 782 -1.61 1.86 -15.23
N PRO A 783 -1.03 1.54 -14.06
CA PRO A 783 -1.69 0.72 -13.04
C PRO A 783 -2.79 1.50 -12.31
N VAL A 784 -4.02 0.98 -12.29
CA VAL A 784 -5.19 1.73 -11.75
C VAL A 784 -5.31 1.68 -10.23
N GLU A 785 -4.60 0.78 -9.57
CA GLU A 785 -4.36 0.78 -8.13
C GLU A 785 -3.66 2.08 -7.67
N THR A 786 -2.93 2.74 -8.55
CA THR A 786 -2.28 4.04 -8.28
C THR A 786 -3.22 5.25 -8.47
N ILE A 787 -4.51 5.02 -8.78
CA ILE A 787 -5.56 6.05 -8.63
C ILE A 787 -5.85 6.21 -7.13
N THR A 788 -5.10 7.09 -6.49
CA THR A 788 -5.09 7.33 -5.04
C THR A 788 -6.44 7.81 -4.50
N SER A 789 -7.16 8.63 -5.27
CA SER A 789 -8.51 9.08 -4.92
C SER A 789 -9.52 7.95 -5.09
N GLU A 790 -10.09 7.49 -3.97
CA GLU A 790 -11.11 6.45 -3.91
C GLU A 790 -12.35 6.78 -4.75
N SER A 791 -12.90 7.99 -4.63
CA SER A 791 -14.08 8.38 -5.41
C SER A 791 -13.83 8.40 -6.93
N LEU A 792 -12.63 8.81 -7.36
CA LEU A 792 -12.23 8.74 -8.78
C LEU A 792 -11.96 7.30 -9.24
N ARG A 793 -11.42 6.44 -8.36
CA ARG A 793 -11.20 5.01 -8.64
C ARG A 793 -12.53 4.26 -8.77
N ASN A 794 -13.49 4.51 -7.87
CA ASN A 794 -14.84 3.93 -7.95
C ASN A 794 -15.56 4.43 -9.21
N ALA A 795 -15.54 5.75 -9.48
CA ALA A 795 -16.11 6.31 -10.71
C ALA A 795 -15.46 5.79 -12.00
N PHE A 796 -14.17 5.40 -11.95
CA PHE A 796 -13.49 4.70 -13.04
C PHE A 796 -13.98 3.26 -13.19
N PHE A 797 -14.01 2.47 -12.11
CA PHE A 797 -14.43 1.07 -12.15
C PHE A 797 -15.90 0.90 -12.51
N GLY A 798 -16.81 1.73 -11.99
CA GLY A 798 -18.22 1.73 -12.40
C GLY A 798 -18.43 1.91 -13.91
N ARG A 799 -17.62 2.73 -14.57
CA ARG A 799 -17.65 2.91 -16.05
C ARG A 799 -17.08 1.71 -16.82
N VAL A 800 -16.18 0.93 -16.22
CA VAL A 800 -15.73 -0.36 -16.79
C VAL A 800 -16.83 -1.41 -16.65
N LEU A 801 -17.51 -1.45 -15.50
CA LEU A 801 -18.59 -2.40 -15.19
C LEU A 801 -19.84 -2.16 -16.05
N ASP A 802 -20.27 -0.90 -16.21
CA ASP A 802 -21.34 -0.49 -17.15
C ASP A 802 -20.97 -0.86 -18.60
N PHE A 803 -19.73 -0.57 -19.02
CA PHE A 803 -19.27 -0.98 -20.34
C PHE A 803 -19.28 -2.51 -20.54
N PHE A 804 -19.02 -3.27 -19.49
CA PHE A 804 -19.11 -4.73 -19.45
C PHE A 804 -20.56 -5.25 -19.25
N ASN A 805 -21.53 -4.32 -19.19
CA ASN A 805 -22.95 -4.54 -18.96
C ASN A 805 -23.23 -5.44 -17.73
N PHE A 806 -22.56 -5.12 -16.62
CA PHE A 806 -23.05 -5.34 -15.28
C PHE A 806 -23.97 -4.18 -14.87
N ASP A 807 -24.91 -4.42 -13.97
CA ASP A 807 -25.73 -3.36 -13.36
C ASP A 807 -24.88 -2.58 -12.34
N VAL A 808 -24.98 -1.24 -12.35
CA VAL A 808 -24.07 -0.35 -11.60
C VAL A 808 -24.86 0.67 -10.79
N GLU A 809 -24.59 0.72 -9.49
CA GLU A 809 -25.12 1.74 -8.58
C GLU A 809 -24.33 3.04 -8.78
N LEU A 810 -25.02 4.09 -9.21
CA LEU A 810 -24.43 5.42 -9.37
C LEU A 810 -24.47 6.17 -8.02
N SER A 811 -23.33 6.74 -7.63
CA SER A 811 -23.23 7.56 -6.42
C SER A 811 -23.49 9.05 -6.69
N ASP A 812 -24.12 9.75 -5.74
CA ASP A 812 -24.29 11.21 -5.75
C ASP A 812 -22.97 11.95 -6.07
N LEU A 813 -23.03 12.89 -7.02
CA LEU A 813 -21.90 13.75 -7.36
C LEU A 813 -21.84 14.92 -6.38
N GLU A 814 -20.94 14.88 -5.40
CA GLU A 814 -20.53 16.06 -4.63
C GLU A 814 -19.20 16.62 -5.16
N LEU A 815 -19.22 17.89 -5.58
CA LEU A 815 -18.04 18.66 -5.96
C LEU A 815 -17.91 19.91 -5.08
N ILE A 816 -16.69 20.27 -4.71
CA ILE A 816 -16.33 21.56 -4.11
C ILE A 816 -15.28 22.20 -5.04
N LEU A 817 -15.48 23.46 -5.40
CA LEU A 817 -14.72 24.21 -6.40
C LEU A 817 -14.30 25.56 -5.81
N ASP A 818 -13.02 25.75 -5.50
CA ASP A 818 -12.45 26.97 -4.91
C ASP A 818 -11.83 27.88 -5.98
N ASN A 819 -11.65 29.16 -5.69
CA ASN A 819 -10.92 30.07 -6.57
C ASN A 819 -9.41 29.84 -6.59
N ASP A 820 -8.87 29.13 -5.61
CA ASP A 820 -7.45 28.78 -5.52
C ASP A 820 -7.11 27.47 -6.30
N ASP A 821 -8.11 26.74 -6.82
CA ASP A 821 -7.96 25.46 -7.58
C ASP A 821 -7.39 25.61 -9.01
N GLY A 822 -7.08 26.84 -9.43
CA GLY A 822 -6.38 27.10 -10.69
C GLY A 822 -7.23 26.96 -11.96
N PRO A 823 -6.62 27.15 -13.15
CA PRO A 823 -7.33 27.51 -14.39
C PRO A 823 -8.15 26.41 -15.06
N GLY A 824 -8.08 25.16 -14.56
CA GLY A 824 -8.97 24.09 -15.01
C GLY A 824 -10.36 24.17 -14.38
N VAL A 825 -10.41 24.57 -13.10
CA VAL A 825 -11.64 24.75 -12.31
C VAL A 825 -12.08 26.21 -12.39
N TYR A 826 -11.24 27.14 -11.95
CA TYR A 826 -11.60 28.55 -11.74
C TYR A 826 -10.90 29.50 -12.73
N THR A 827 -11.68 30.39 -13.33
CA THR A 827 -11.19 31.39 -14.30
C THR A 827 -11.85 32.75 -14.11
N GLU A 828 -11.15 33.83 -14.49
CA GLU A 828 -11.63 35.20 -14.31
C GLU A 828 -11.59 36.01 -15.61
N THR A 829 -12.55 36.93 -15.75
CA THR A 829 -12.49 38.04 -16.71
C THR A 829 -12.63 39.38 -16.00
N GLY A 830 -12.12 40.45 -16.61
CA GLY A 830 -12.20 41.81 -16.04
C GLY A 830 -11.11 42.11 -15.01
N THR A 831 -11.47 42.70 -13.87
CA THR A 831 -10.52 43.12 -12.82
C THR A 831 -10.94 42.62 -11.46
N TRP A 832 -10.26 41.59 -10.97
CA TRP A 832 -10.40 41.01 -9.65
C TRP A 832 -9.15 41.28 -8.80
N THR A 833 -9.31 41.26 -7.48
CA THR A 833 -8.23 41.48 -6.51
C THR A 833 -8.24 40.36 -5.46
N THR A 834 -7.06 39.83 -5.12
CA THR A 834 -6.91 38.86 -4.02
C THR A 834 -7.22 39.51 -2.66
N SER A 835 -7.85 38.77 -1.77
CA SER A 835 -8.05 39.15 -0.38
C SER A 835 -6.72 39.27 0.40
N THR A 836 -6.79 39.88 1.58
CA THR A 836 -5.77 39.77 2.64
C THR A 836 -6.38 39.17 3.92
N SER A 837 -7.48 38.44 3.75
CA SER A 837 -8.32 37.84 4.80
C SER A 837 -8.71 36.45 4.31
N PRO A 838 -8.78 35.43 5.19
CA PRO A 838 -9.10 34.07 4.77
C PRO A 838 -10.51 33.98 4.16
N GLY A 839 -10.62 33.17 3.10
CA GLY A 839 -11.87 32.69 2.51
C GLY A 839 -12.21 31.27 3.01
N PHE A 840 -12.74 30.44 2.12
CA PHE A 840 -12.95 29.01 2.32
C PHE A 840 -11.66 28.31 2.78
N ASN A 841 -11.79 27.36 3.73
CA ASN A 841 -10.70 26.61 4.38
C ASN A 841 -9.47 27.40 4.92
N GLY A 842 -9.51 28.73 4.91
CA GLY A 842 -8.34 29.57 5.23
C GLY A 842 -7.52 30.02 4.02
N GLY A 843 -7.91 29.66 2.79
CA GLY A 843 -7.33 30.11 1.52
C GLY A 843 -7.59 31.60 1.22
N THR A 844 -7.31 32.04 -0.01
CA THR A 844 -7.61 33.40 -0.44
C THR A 844 -8.97 33.49 -1.11
N TYR A 845 -9.62 34.65 -1.05
CA TYR A 845 -10.84 34.92 -1.83
C TYR A 845 -10.61 36.05 -2.83
N ARG A 846 -11.41 36.08 -3.89
CA ARG A 846 -11.33 37.07 -4.97
C ARG A 846 -12.41 38.13 -4.79
N PHE A 847 -12.13 39.40 -5.08
CA PHE A 847 -13.17 40.43 -5.09
C PHE A 847 -13.12 41.35 -6.32
N GLY A 848 -14.30 41.60 -6.88
CA GLY A 848 -14.55 42.46 -8.04
C GLY A 848 -15.44 43.66 -7.67
N VAL A 849 -15.52 44.68 -8.54
CA VAL A 849 -16.32 45.89 -8.27
C VAL A 849 -17.73 45.77 -8.85
N VAL A 850 -18.74 46.07 -8.04
CA VAL A 850 -20.16 46.06 -8.45
C VAL A 850 -20.40 47.02 -9.62
N GLY A 851 -21.08 46.56 -10.66
CA GLY A 851 -21.33 47.28 -11.91
C GLY A 851 -20.15 47.34 -12.89
N SER A 852 -19.09 46.56 -12.70
CA SER A 852 -17.94 46.50 -13.62
C SER A 852 -17.96 45.22 -14.48
N PRO A 853 -17.50 45.28 -15.75
CA PRO A 853 -17.45 44.11 -16.64
C PRO A 853 -16.35 43.14 -16.17
N ALA A 854 -16.69 42.28 -15.22
CA ALA A 854 -15.83 41.27 -14.65
C ALA A 854 -16.65 40.05 -14.22
N THR A 855 -16.15 38.86 -14.55
CA THR A 855 -16.78 37.59 -14.18
C THR A 855 -15.79 36.67 -13.47
N ALA A 856 -16.31 35.80 -12.63
CA ALA A 856 -15.60 34.69 -12.01
C ALA A 856 -16.36 33.40 -12.34
N THR A 857 -15.68 32.44 -12.95
CA THR A 857 -16.28 31.23 -13.54
C THR A 857 -15.65 29.99 -12.95
N TRP A 858 -16.47 29.17 -12.28
CA TRP A 858 -16.16 27.79 -11.92
C TRP A 858 -16.68 26.87 -13.02
N ASN A 859 -15.85 25.94 -13.48
CA ASN A 859 -16.16 24.93 -14.48
C ASN A 859 -16.18 23.55 -13.81
N PHE A 860 -17.10 22.68 -14.22
CA PHE A 860 -17.14 21.30 -13.73
C PHE A 860 -17.72 20.35 -14.78
N TYR A 861 -17.64 19.05 -14.53
CA TYR A 861 -18.24 18.01 -15.35
C TYR A 861 -19.28 17.24 -14.53
N ALA A 862 -20.46 16.99 -15.10
CA ALA A 862 -21.47 16.11 -14.53
C ALA A 862 -21.41 14.75 -15.27
N PRO A 863 -21.23 13.61 -14.57
CA PRO A 863 -21.12 12.29 -15.21
C PRO A 863 -22.47 11.73 -15.67
N PHE A 864 -23.56 12.20 -15.08
CA PHE A 864 -24.94 11.90 -15.44
C PHE A 864 -25.75 13.20 -15.45
N ALA A 865 -26.94 13.17 -16.08
CA ALA A 865 -27.90 14.26 -16.01
C ALA A 865 -28.72 14.15 -14.71
N GLY A 866 -29.11 15.28 -14.11
CA GLY A 866 -29.86 15.28 -12.85
C GLY A 866 -30.16 16.66 -12.26
N GLU A 867 -31.10 16.71 -11.31
CA GLU A 867 -31.48 17.90 -10.55
C GLU A 867 -30.46 18.18 -9.42
N GLY A 868 -29.46 19.02 -9.69
CA GLY A 868 -28.40 19.32 -8.74
C GLY A 868 -28.65 20.57 -7.90
N GLU A 869 -28.41 20.52 -6.59
CA GLU A 869 -28.37 21.71 -5.74
C GLU A 869 -26.99 22.38 -5.80
N VAL A 870 -26.96 23.67 -6.11
CA VAL A 870 -25.73 24.48 -6.12
C VAL A 870 -25.68 25.35 -4.88
N PHE A 871 -24.55 25.36 -4.20
CA PHE A 871 -24.24 26.21 -3.06
C PHE A 871 -23.04 27.11 -3.36
N VAL A 872 -22.99 28.25 -2.69
CA VAL A 872 -21.85 29.17 -2.64
C VAL A 872 -21.46 29.46 -1.20
N GLN A 873 -20.17 29.65 -0.96
CA GLN A 873 -19.63 30.17 0.30
C GLN A 873 -18.89 31.49 0.01
N TYR A 874 -18.80 32.38 1.00
CA TYR A 874 -18.12 33.67 0.82
C TYR A 874 -17.81 34.37 2.16
N ALA A 875 -16.71 35.14 2.19
CA ALA A 875 -16.41 36.07 3.28
C ALA A 875 -17.32 37.32 3.26
N SER A 876 -18.32 37.39 4.15
CA SER A 876 -19.37 38.44 4.12
C SER A 876 -18.93 39.80 4.69
N GLY A 877 -19.71 40.85 4.40
CA GLY A 877 -19.58 42.11 5.13
C GLY A 877 -20.34 43.30 4.54
N SER A 878 -20.37 44.42 5.27
CA SER A 878 -21.24 45.57 4.99
C SER A 878 -21.00 46.33 3.68
N ASN A 879 -19.89 46.06 2.97
CA ASN A 879 -19.56 46.65 1.67
C ASN A 879 -19.77 45.69 0.47
N ARG A 880 -20.21 44.45 0.72
CA ARG A 880 -20.55 43.48 -0.32
C ARG A 880 -21.89 43.84 -0.99
N ALA A 881 -22.19 43.24 -2.14
CA ALA A 881 -23.52 43.23 -2.75
C ALA A 881 -24.56 42.56 -1.83
N ASP A 882 -25.79 43.10 -1.78
CA ASP A 882 -26.97 42.36 -1.24
C ASP A 882 -27.82 41.70 -2.35
N ASP A 883 -27.30 41.71 -3.57
CA ASP A 883 -27.91 41.18 -4.78
C ASP A 883 -26.76 40.77 -5.74
N THR A 884 -26.07 39.68 -5.40
CA THR A 884 -24.92 39.15 -6.15
C THR A 884 -25.41 38.12 -7.15
N VAL A 885 -25.26 38.38 -8.44
CA VAL A 885 -25.82 37.55 -9.52
C VAL A 885 -24.84 36.44 -9.94
N TYR A 886 -25.39 35.23 -10.05
CA TYR A 886 -24.74 34.04 -10.58
C TYR A 886 -25.55 33.51 -11.76
N HIS A 887 -24.87 33.18 -12.85
CA HIS A 887 -25.41 32.49 -14.01
C HIS A 887 -24.98 31.02 -13.96
N VAL A 888 -25.93 30.10 -13.83
CA VAL A 888 -25.69 28.65 -13.83
C VAL A 888 -25.95 28.14 -15.25
N ASN A 889 -24.89 27.74 -15.94
CA ASN A 889 -24.95 27.09 -17.25
C ASN A 889 -25.09 25.58 -17.03
N THR A 890 -26.29 25.06 -17.32
CA THR A 890 -26.71 23.67 -17.08
C THR A 890 -26.53 22.76 -18.29
N GLY A 891 -25.88 23.25 -19.35
CA GLY A 891 -25.78 22.61 -20.66
C GLY A 891 -27.09 22.68 -21.47
N ASN A 892 -28.24 22.52 -20.81
CA ASN A 892 -29.58 22.81 -21.34
C ASN A 892 -29.81 24.31 -21.59
N GLY A 893 -29.18 25.19 -20.81
CA GLY A 893 -29.35 26.63 -20.88
C GLY A 893 -28.54 27.37 -19.83
N VAL A 894 -28.91 28.64 -19.60
CA VAL A 894 -28.33 29.48 -18.54
C VAL A 894 -29.45 30.02 -17.68
N GLU A 895 -29.33 29.85 -16.37
CA GLU A 895 -30.32 30.24 -15.35
C GLU A 895 -29.71 31.21 -14.33
N ASP A 896 -30.48 32.21 -13.91
CA ASP A 896 -29.99 33.33 -13.09
C ASP A 896 -30.46 33.19 -11.63
N ALA A 897 -29.51 33.20 -10.68
CA ALA A 897 -29.75 33.25 -9.24
C ALA A 897 -29.08 34.48 -8.61
N SER A 898 -29.60 35.01 -7.49
CA SER A 898 -28.89 36.05 -6.72
C SER A 898 -29.00 35.93 -5.19
N ILE A 899 -27.95 36.38 -4.50
CA ILE A 899 -27.78 36.23 -3.04
C ILE A 899 -27.19 37.47 -2.34
N ASP A 900 -27.50 37.61 -1.04
CA ASP A 900 -26.95 38.65 -0.17
C ASP A 900 -25.58 38.27 0.42
N GLN A 901 -24.52 38.91 -0.07
CA GLN A 901 -23.15 38.71 0.42
C GLN A 901 -22.78 39.55 1.66
N LYS A 902 -23.75 40.20 2.31
CA LYS A 902 -23.57 40.89 3.61
C LYS A 902 -23.80 39.93 4.79
N VAL A 903 -24.61 38.89 4.61
CA VAL A 903 -24.93 37.86 5.62
C VAL A 903 -24.16 36.56 5.40
N ASN A 904 -24.44 35.49 6.17
CA ASN A 904 -23.98 34.11 5.91
C ASN A 904 -22.44 33.93 5.70
N ASN A 905 -21.64 34.63 6.52
CA ASN A 905 -20.18 34.61 6.43
C ASN A 905 -19.58 33.21 6.61
N LEU A 906 -18.90 32.71 5.57
CA LEU A 906 -18.20 31.42 5.56
C LEU A 906 -19.12 30.25 5.99
N THR A 907 -20.32 30.23 5.42
CA THR A 907 -21.29 29.13 5.48
C THR A 907 -21.83 28.88 4.08
N TRP A 908 -22.09 27.62 3.72
CA TRP A 908 -22.74 27.29 2.45
C TRP A 908 -24.16 27.89 2.36
N VAL A 909 -24.46 28.54 1.24
CA VAL A 909 -25.75 29.15 0.92
C VAL A 909 -26.21 28.60 -0.43
N SER A 910 -27.38 27.98 -0.48
CA SER A 910 -27.95 27.47 -1.73
C SER A 910 -28.31 28.61 -2.69
N LEU A 911 -27.96 28.45 -3.96
CA LEU A 911 -28.47 29.23 -5.09
C LEU A 911 -29.80 28.67 -5.60
N GLY A 912 -30.04 27.36 -5.42
CA GLY A 912 -31.21 26.63 -5.92
C GLY A 912 -30.85 25.23 -6.44
N ASN A 913 -31.88 24.52 -6.91
CA ASN A 913 -31.77 23.30 -7.71
C ASN A 913 -31.79 23.64 -9.20
N PHE A 914 -31.02 22.92 -10.01
CA PHE A 914 -30.83 23.16 -11.44
C PHE A 914 -30.74 21.85 -12.23
N SER A 915 -31.33 21.83 -13.43
CA SER A 915 -31.46 20.62 -14.27
C SER A 915 -30.23 20.42 -15.17
N PHE A 916 -29.18 19.80 -14.64
CA PHE A 916 -27.90 19.62 -15.33
C PHE A 916 -27.94 18.50 -16.38
N THR A 917 -27.36 18.76 -17.55
CA THR A 917 -26.97 17.69 -18.50
C THR A 917 -25.68 17.02 -18.06
N ALA A 918 -25.55 15.71 -18.32
CA ALA A 918 -24.24 15.06 -18.39
C ALA A 918 -23.34 15.83 -19.38
N GLY A 919 -22.10 16.14 -18.99
CA GLY A 919 -21.24 17.04 -19.76
C GLY A 919 -20.59 18.16 -18.95
N SER A 920 -19.94 19.09 -19.65
CA SER A 920 -19.31 20.27 -19.06
C SER A 920 -20.34 21.35 -18.71
N ASN A 921 -20.35 21.76 -17.45
CA ASN A 921 -21.25 22.75 -16.87
C ASN A 921 -20.45 23.91 -16.25
N GLN A 922 -21.09 25.07 -16.03
CA GLN A 922 -20.40 26.26 -15.50
C GLN A 922 -21.27 27.05 -14.52
N ILE A 923 -20.65 27.68 -13.54
CA ILE A 923 -21.27 28.64 -12.62
C ILE A 923 -20.47 29.94 -12.71
N VAL A 924 -21.15 31.05 -13.04
CA VAL A 924 -20.50 32.34 -13.37
C VAL A 924 -21.05 33.47 -12.50
N LEU A 925 -20.25 34.00 -11.58
CA LEU A 925 -20.58 35.24 -10.87
C LEU A 925 -20.32 36.44 -11.80
N ASP A 926 -21.36 37.22 -12.12
CA ASP A 926 -21.25 38.45 -12.93
C ASP A 926 -21.29 39.71 -12.04
N ALA A 927 -20.16 40.43 -11.98
CA ALA A 927 -20.02 41.65 -11.19
C ALA A 927 -20.74 42.87 -11.82
N GLN A 928 -21.08 42.84 -13.10
CA GLN A 928 -21.80 43.87 -13.84
C GLN A 928 -23.32 43.76 -13.65
N ALA A 929 -23.85 42.53 -13.59
CA ALA A 929 -25.24 42.24 -13.31
C ALA A 929 -25.58 42.43 -11.82
N SER A 930 -24.64 42.11 -10.94
CA SER A 930 -24.75 42.28 -9.47
C SER A 930 -25.03 43.74 -9.07
N SER A 931 -25.78 43.93 -7.97
CA SER A 931 -26.17 45.24 -7.44
C SER A 931 -25.95 45.37 -5.91
N GLY A 932 -26.56 46.35 -5.26
CA GLY A 932 -26.67 46.37 -3.79
C GLY A 932 -25.44 46.73 -2.94
N GLY A 933 -24.24 46.82 -3.52
CA GLY A 933 -22.99 46.91 -2.75
C GLY A 933 -21.90 47.81 -3.32
N SER A 934 -20.66 47.50 -2.98
CA SER A 934 -19.46 48.07 -3.61
C SER A 934 -18.54 47.01 -4.23
N VAL A 935 -18.53 45.79 -3.67
CA VAL A 935 -17.78 44.64 -4.19
C VAL A 935 -18.64 43.37 -4.22
N VAL A 936 -18.29 42.45 -5.11
CA VAL A 936 -18.71 41.04 -5.07
C VAL A 936 -17.54 40.17 -4.66
N ILE A 937 -17.81 39.00 -4.07
CA ILE A 937 -16.83 38.02 -3.61
C ILE A 937 -17.00 36.72 -4.40
N ALA A 938 -15.92 36.26 -5.02
CA ALA A 938 -15.76 34.87 -5.42
C ALA A 938 -14.84 34.19 -4.39
N ASP A 939 -15.21 32.98 -4.00
CA ASP A 939 -14.62 32.18 -2.91
C ASP A 939 -14.81 30.70 -3.38
N ALA A 940 -15.57 29.86 -2.66
CA ALA A 940 -15.90 28.51 -3.09
C ALA A 940 -17.38 28.30 -3.54
N VAL A 941 -17.56 27.35 -4.45
CA VAL A 941 -18.82 26.75 -4.92
C VAL A 941 -18.88 25.29 -4.46
N ARG A 942 -20.08 24.76 -4.19
CA ARG A 942 -20.34 23.32 -4.03
C ARG A 942 -21.50 22.91 -4.93
N VAL A 943 -21.37 21.81 -5.65
CA VAL A 943 -22.44 21.24 -6.48
C VAL A 943 -22.75 19.85 -5.93
N LEU A 944 -24.03 19.56 -5.72
CA LEU A 944 -24.53 18.24 -5.31
C LEU A 944 -25.57 17.77 -6.32
N ILE A 945 -25.23 16.83 -7.21
CA ILE A 945 -26.19 16.20 -8.13
C ILE A 945 -26.47 14.79 -7.60
N PRO A 946 -27.68 14.49 -7.10
CA PRO A 946 -28.04 13.14 -6.73
C PRO A 946 -27.94 12.21 -7.94
N ALA A 947 -27.56 10.95 -7.70
CA ALA A 947 -27.56 9.96 -8.76
C ALA A 947 -28.96 9.75 -9.36
N PRO A 948 -29.10 9.48 -10.67
CA PRO A 948 -30.35 8.99 -11.22
C PRO A 948 -30.61 7.60 -10.61
N SER A 949 -31.68 7.51 -9.82
CA SER A 949 -32.14 6.25 -9.23
C SER A 949 -32.42 5.22 -10.33
N THR A 950 -31.96 4.00 -10.11
CA THR A 950 -32.30 2.81 -10.90
C THR A 950 -33.78 2.43 -10.77
N ASP A 951 -34.46 2.92 -9.73
CA ASP A 951 -35.89 2.70 -9.53
C ASP A 951 -36.70 3.25 -10.71
N SER A 952 -37.49 2.41 -11.38
CA SER A 952 -38.41 2.83 -12.44
C SER A 952 -39.86 2.54 -12.04
N ALA A 953 -40.72 3.55 -12.14
CA ALA A 953 -42.16 3.37 -12.08
C ALA A 953 -42.84 3.35 -13.47
N ASP A 954 -42.09 3.32 -14.56
CA ASP A 954 -42.57 2.89 -15.87
C ASP A 954 -42.53 1.36 -15.92
N PHE A 955 -43.69 0.73 -15.81
CA PHE A 955 -43.87 -0.72 -15.72
C PHE A 955 -44.49 -1.34 -16.98
N ASP A 956 -45.14 -0.56 -17.87
CA ASP A 956 -45.53 -1.06 -19.20
C ASP A 956 -44.61 -0.65 -20.38
N GLU A 957 -43.48 -0.01 -20.05
CA GLU A 957 -42.37 0.36 -20.94
C GLU A 957 -42.80 1.27 -22.11
N ASP A 958 -43.87 2.07 -21.90
CA ASP A 958 -44.47 2.92 -22.94
C ASP A 958 -44.06 4.40 -22.88
N GLY A 959 -43.33 4.79 -21.82
CA GLY A 959 -42.52 6.01 -21.75
C GLY A 959 -43.10 7.18 -20.95
N ASP A 960 -44.33 7.07 -20.42
CA ASP A 960 -44.89 8.05 -19.46
C ASP A 960 -45.54 7.39 -18.23
N ILE A 961 -45.13 7.84 -17.03
CA ILE A 961 -45.47 7.17 -15.76
C ILE A 961 -46.90 7.58 -15.34
N ASP A 962 -47.84 6.68 -15.56
CA ASP A 962 -49.27 6.93 -15.72
C ASP A 962 -50.13 6.07 -14.74
N GLY A 963 -51.46 6.16 -14.84
CA GLY A 963 -52.38 5.27 -14.14
C GLY A 963 -52.35 3.80 -14.60
N ARG A 964 -51.66 3.46 -15.69
CA ARG A 964 -51.37 2.08 -16.11
C ARG A 964 -50.33 1.41 -15.24
N ASP A 965 -49.28 2.11 -14.87
CA ASP A 965 -48.21 1.61 -14.01
C ASP A 965 -48.74 1.35 -12.60
N PHE A 966 -49.55 2.28 -12.09
CA PHE A 966 -50.33 2.04 -10.87
C PHE A 966 -51.20 0.78 -10.97
N LEU A 967 -51.69 0.44 -12.17
CA LEU A 967 -52.43 -0.79 -12.45
C LEU A 967 -51.53 -2.02 -12.69
N ALA A 968 -50.24 -1.88 -12.97
CA ALA A 968 -49.26 -2.97 -12.96
C ALA A 968 -48.88 -3.32 -11.51
N TRP A 969 -48.37 -2.34 -10.75
CA TRP A 969 -48.11 -2.45 -9.31
C TRP A 969 -49.31 -3.01 -8.52
N GLN A 970 -50.53 -2.51 -8.76
CA GLN A 970 -51.73 -3.02 -8.09
C GLN A 970 -52.07 -4.49 -8.44
N ARG A 971 -51.50 -5.06 -9.52
CA ARG A 971 -51.61 -6.48 -9.87
C ARG A 971 -50.46 -7.32 -9.31
N GLY A 972 -49.25 -6.74 -9.22
CA GLY A 972 -48.08 -7.37 -8.63
C GLY A 972 -48.07 -7.39 -7.11
N PHE A 973 -48.75 -6.46 -6.42
CA PHE A 973 -48.70 -6.31 -4.96
C PHE A 973 -48.79 -7.64 -4.19
N GLY A 974 -47.71 -8.01 -3.50
CA GLY A 974 -47.57 -9.29 -2.78
C GLY A 974 -47.24 -10.53 -3.65
N LYS A 975 -46.76 -10.34 -4.89
CA LYS A 975 -46.18 -11.39 -5.74
C LYS A 975 -44.78 -11.75 -5.24
N ALA A 976 -44.37 -13.00 -5.47
CA ALA A 976 -43.00 -13.47 -5.20
C ALA A 976 -42.26 -13.70 -6.53
N SER A 977 -41.01 -13.27 -6.59
CA SER A 977 -40.23 -13.15 -7.85
C SER A 977 -41.03 -12.40 -8.94
N PRO A 978 -41.36 -11.11 -8.69
CA PRO A 978 -41.81 -10.19 -9.71
C PRO A 978 -40.67 -9.82 -10.68
N VAL A 979 -40.99 -8.94 -11.62
CA VAL A 979 -40.06 -8.13 -12.43
C VAL A 979 -40.62 -6.71 -12.51
N LEU A 980 -39.88 -5.77 -13.09
CA LEU A 980 -40.35 -4.38 -13.31
C LEU A 980 -41.79 -4.31 -13.85
N ALA A 981 -42.14 -5.12 -14.86
CA ALA A 981 -43.49 -5.17 -15.44
C ALA A 981 -44.61 -5.79 -14.57
N ASP A 982 -44.29 -6.25 -13.35
CA ASP A 982 -45.28 -6.53 -12.30
C ASP A 982 -45.44 -5.36 -11.31
N GLY A 983 -44.57 -4.35 -11.37
CA GLY A 983 -44.53 -3.21 -10.47
C GLY A 983 -43.53 -3.31 -9.32
N ASP A 984 -42.51 -4.15 -9.46
CA ASP A 984 -41.29 -4.13 -8.64
C ASP A 984 -40.41 -2.97 -9.13
N ALA A 985 -40.48 -1.83 -8.44
CA ALA A 985 -39.93 -0.57 -8.91
C ALA A 985 -38.49 -0.37 -8.46
N ASN A 986 -38.15 -0.79 -7.24
CA ASN A 986 -36.81 -0.70 -6.66
C ASN A 986 -35.96 -1.96 -6.90
N THR A 987 -36.50 -2.96 -7.59
CA THR A 987 -35.89 -4.26 -7.90
C THR A 987 -35.60 -5.16 -6.69
N ASP A 988 -36.21 -4.91 -5.52
CA ASP A 988 -35.96 -5.68 -4.29
C ASP A 988 -36.56 -7.11 -4.30
N SER A 989 -37.17 -7.52 -5.42
CA SER A 989 -37.88 -8.79 -5.63
C SER A 989 -39.20 -8.93 -4.84
N SER A 990 -39.76 -7.80 -4.40
CA SER A 990 -41.11 -7.67 -3.83
C SER A 990 -41.99 -6.77 -4.69
N VAL A 991 -43.26 -6.63 -4.30
CA VAL A 991 -44.10 -5.51 -4.75
C VAL A 991 -44.94 -5.09 -3.54
N ASP A 992 -44.56 -3.99 -2.87
CA ASP A 992 -45.18 -3.52 -1.62
C ASP A 992 -45.48 -2.01 -1.56
N GLU A 993 -45.31 -1.35 -0.41
CA GLU A 993 -45.54 0.08 -0.23
C GLU A 993 -44.31 0.96 -0.58
N LEU A 994 -43.12 0.36 -0.77
CA LEU A 994 -41.92 1.05 -1.26
C LEU A 994 -42.03 1.40 -2.75
N ASP A 995 -42.41 0.44 -3.61
CA ASP A 995 -42.65 0.65 -5.04
C ASP A 995 -43.74 1.68 -5.31
N LEU A 996 -44.76 1.67 -4.46
CA LEU A 996 -45.82 2.66 -4.46
C LEU A 996 -45.27 4.06 -4.12
N GLY A 997 -44.22 4.14 -3.31
CA GLY A 997 -43.46 5.37 -3.03
C GLY A 997 -42.71 5.85 -4.27
N VAL A 998 -42.04 4.96 -5.00
CA VAL A 998 -41.39 5.27 -6.29
C VAL A 998 -42.42 5.81 -7.27
N TRP A 999 -43.52 5.08 -7.52
CA TRP A 999 -44.58 5.53 -8.42
C TRP A 999 -45.23 6.84 -7.96
N GLN A 1000 -45.47 7.06 -6.67
CA GLN A 1000 -45.98 8.34 -6.17
C GLN A 1000 -45.01 9.51 -6.36
N THR A 1001 -43.71 9.24 -6.47
CA THR A 1001 -42.66 10.24 -6.65
C THR A 1001 -42.46 10.56 -8.14
N GLN A 1002 -42.54 9.55 -9.01
CA GLN A 1002 -42.33 9.67 -10.45
C GLN A 1002 -43.62 9.87 -11.26
N TYR A 1003 -44.82 9.77 -10.67
CA TYR A 1003 -46.09 9.91 -11.39
C TYR A 1003 -46.23 11.23 -12.14
N GLY A 1004 -46.43 11.15 -13.46
CA GLY A 1004 -46.51 12.28 -14.36
C GLY A 1004 -45.15 12.83 -14.84
N THR A 1005 -44.04 12.14 -14.54
CA THR A 1005 -42.75 12.35 -15.24
C THR A 1005 -42.58 11.33 -16.37
N THR A 1006 -41.64 11.60 -17.26
CA THR A 1006 -40.99 10.55 -18.07
C THR A 1006 -39.86 9.95 -17.24
N PRO A 1007 -39.55 8.64 -17.35
CA PRO A 1007 -38.48 8.02 -16.58
C PRO A 1007 -37.10 8.63 -16.93
N LEU A 1008 -36.28 8.92 -15.91
CA LEU A 1008 -34.92 9.46 -16.06
C LEU A 1008 -33.91 8.32 -16.34
N VAL A 1009 -34.18 7.50 -17.35
CA VAL A 1009 -33.23 6.52 -17.86
C VAL A 1009 -31.97 7.25 -18.34
N ALA A 1010 -30.79 6.74 -18.01
CA ALA A 1010 -29.50 7.37 -18.30
C ALA A 1010 -29.22 7.51 -19.81
N SER A 1011 -29.70 8.61 -20.41
CA SER A 1011 -29.51 8.91 -21.83
C SER A 1011 -28.14 9.54 -22.10
N LEU A 1012 -27.14 8.68 -22.32
CA LEU A 1012 -25.87 9.11 -22.91
C LEU A 1012 -26.09 9.65 -24.33
N ALA A 1013 -25.36 10.71 -24.67
CA ALA A 1013 -25.59 11.47 -25.90
C ALA A 1013 -25.14 10.70 -27.16
N ILE A 1014 -26.09 10.14 -27.90
CA ILE A 1014 -25.86 9.68 -29.28
C ILE A 1014 -25.76 10.94 -30.17
N PRO A 1015 -24.65 11.17 -30.90
CA PRO A 1015 -24.54 12.34 -31.77
C PRO A 1015 -25.50 12.22 -32.97
N ASP A 1016 -26.33 13.24 -33.16
CA ASP A 1016 -27.39 13.31 -34.17
C ASP A 1016 -26.83 13.08 -35.59
N VAL A 1017 -27.13 11.93 -36.18
CA VAL A 1017 -26.85 11.65 -37.59
C VAL A 1017 -28.01 12.21 -38.42
N ASP A 1018 -27.81 13.36 -39.05
CA ASP A 1018 -28.81 14.06 -39.89
C ASP A 1018 -29.12 13.26 -41.19
N ILE A 1019 -29.90 12.18 -41.05
CA ILE A 1019 -30.36 11.34 -42.16
C ILE A 1019 -31.47 12.09 -42.92
N SER A 1020 -31.06 12.91 -43.87
CA SER A 1020 -31.94 13.60 -44.81
C SER A 1020 -32.67 12.63 -45.77
N ILE A 1021 -33.77 12.03 -45.30
CA ILE A 1021 -34.59 11.07 -46.07
C ILE A 1021 -35.26 11.79 -47.26
N ALA A 1022 -34.76 11.53 -48.46
CA ALA A 1022 -35.37 11.98 -49.70
C ALA A 1022 -36.66 11.19 -50.01
N LEU A 1023 -37.81 11.88 -50.02
CA LEU A 1023 -39.10 11.26 -50.35
C LEU A 1023 -39.12 10.68 -51.77
N VAL A 1024 -39.40 9.38 -51.87
CA VAL A 1024 -39.89 8.71 -53.08
C VAL A 1024 -41.25 8.09 -52.77
N SER A 1025 -42.22 8.28 -53.65
CA SER A 1025 -43.62 7.90 -53.43
C SER A 1025 -44.11 6.84 -54.43
N THR A 1026 -45.27 6.22 -54.11
CA THR A 1026 -46.01 5.19 -54.88
C THR A 1026 -45.39 3.77 -54.83
N ALA A 1027 -46.15 2.66 -54.81
CA ALA A 1027 -47.62 2.50 -54.78
C ALA A 1027 -48.09 1.09 -54.29
N VAL A 1028 -49.17 1.07 -53.48
CA VAL A 1028 -50.32 0.12 -53.32
C VAL A 1028 -50.19 -1.43 -53.50
N GLU A 1029 -51.07 -2.15 -52.78
CA GLU A 1029 -51.51 -3.57 -52.97
C GLU A 1029 -50.48 -4.68 -52.60
N GLU A 1030 -50.85 -5.88 -52.13
CA GLU A 1030 -51.99 -6.41 -51.34
C GLU A 1030 -51.64 -7.88 -50.95
N GLU A 1031 -52.00 -8.39 -49.77
CA GLU A 1031 -52.59 -9.75 -49.51
C GLU A 1031 -52.60 -10.13 -48.00
N PHE A 1032 -53.28 -11.24 -47.67
CA PHE A 1032 -53.79 -11.54 -46.32
C PHE A 1032 -53.51 -12.99 -45.85
N SER A 1033 -53.26 -13.12 -44.54
CA SER A 1033 -53.76 -14.19 -43.65
C SER A 1033 -53.17 -15.63 -43.66
N GLU A 1034 -53.67 -16.41 -42.69
CA GLU A 1034 -53.40 -17.82 -42.35
C GLU A 1034 -52.05 -18.13 -41.65
N LEU A 1035 -51.98 -18.96 -40.59
CA LEU A 1035 -53.03 -19.68 -39.86
C LEU A 1035 -52.64 -19.89 -38.38
N ALA A 1036 -53.62 -20.11 -37.49
CA ALA A 1036 -53.41 -20.13 -36.03
C ALA A 1036 -53.72 -21.49 -35.37
N GLY A 1037 -52.90 -21.81 -34.35
CA GLY A 1037 -53.27 -22.65 -33.22
C GLY A 1037 -52.99 -24.16 -33.31
N ILE A 1038 -52.41 -24.71 -32.24
CA ILE A 1038 -53.16 -25.49 -31.23
C ILE A 1038 -52.34 -25.52 -29.92
N VAL A 1039 -53.04 -25.68 -28.78
CA VAL A 1039 -52.52 -25.47 -27.43
C VAL A 1039 -52.69 -26.74 -26.57
N GLN A 1040 -51.89 -26.82 -25.50
CA GLN A 1040 -52.09 -27.56 -24.24
C GLN A 1040 -51.47 -28.96 -24.02
N THR A 1041 -51.02 -29.13 -22.76
CA THR A 1041 -50.84 -30.37 -21.95
C THR A 1041 -49.80 -31.43 -22.37
N SER A 1042 -48.99 -32.00 -21.46
CA SER A 1042 -48.80 -31.75 -20.02
C SER A 1042 -47.61 -32.51 -19.37
N ARG A 1043 -47.08 -31.92 -18.28
CA ARG A 1043 -46.62 -32.56 -17.02
C ARG A 1043 -45.33 -33.42 -16.94
N ILE A 1044 -44.40 -32.88 -16.14
CA ILE A 1044 -43.84 -33.47 -14.89
C ILE A 1044 -42.79 -34.62 -15.01
N SER A 1045 -41.54 -34.17 -14.92
CA SER A 1045 -40.49 -34.58 -13.95
C SER A 1045 -39.69 -35.91 -14.06
N GLN A 1046 -38.36 -35.70 -14.06
CA GLN A 1046 -37.37 -36.22 -13.10
C GLN A 1046 -36.64 -37.57 -13.30
N ILE A 1047 -35.40 -37.53 -12.76
CA ILE A 1047 -34.49 -38.61 -12.34
C ILE A 1047 -33.68 -39.34 -13.45
N SER A 1048 -32.47 -38.80 -13.66
CA SER A 1048 -31.16 -39.48 -13.64
C SER A 1048 -31.02 -40.91 -14.21
N SER A 1049 -30.15 -41.07 -15.22
CA SER A 1049 -28.82 -41.67 -15.00
C SER A 1049 -27.92 -41.69 -16.26
N ARG A 1050 -26.63 -41.36 -16.08
CA ARG A 1050 -25.50 -41.80 -16.93
C ARG A 1050 -25.01 -43.19 -16.41
N PRO A 1051 -24.10 -43.95 -17.05
CA PRO A 1051 -23.30 -43.66 -18.26
C PRO A 1051 -23.18 -44.80 -19.32
N ALA A 1052 -22.36 -44.54 -20.35
CA ALA A 1052 -21.45 -45.47 -21.05
C ALA A 1052 -21.97 -46.60 -21.99
N PHE A 1053 -21.73 -46.41 -23.29
CA PHE A 1053 -21.17 -47.41 -24.22
C PHE A 1053 -20.13 -46.67 -25.11
N THR A 1054 -18.82 -46.90 -25.00
CA THR A 1054 -18.02 -48.05 -25.51
C THR A 1054 -17.82 -48.03 -27.03
N ALA A 1055 -16.56 -48.02 -27.48
CA ALA A 1055 -16.16 -47.77 -28.87
C ALA A 1055 -15.77 -49.04 -29.67
N ALA A 1056 -16.03 -49.03 -30.99
CA ALA A 1056 -15.33 -49.80 -32.05
C ALA A 1056 -15.70 -49.21 -33.43
N ARG A 1057 -14.83 -48.61 -34.25
CA ARG A 1057 -13.54 -49.03 -34.87
C ARG A 1057 -13.68 -49.86 -36.17
N ARG A 1058 -13.55 -49.18 -37.33
CA ARG A 1058 -13.10 -49.67 -38.66
C ARG A 1058 -12.31 -48.52 -39.34
N VAL A 1059 -11.16 -48.61 -40.04
CA VAL A 1059 -10.40 -49.63 -40.82
C VAL A 1059 -10.48 -49.43 -42.35
N ALA A 1060 -9.45 -48.76 -42.91
CA ALA A 1060 -8.86 -48.77 -44.28
C ALA A 1060 -7.85 -47.57 -44.35
N MET A 1061 -6.55 -47.70 -44.72
CA MET A 1061 -5.92 -47.98 -46.03
C MET A 1061 -6.15 -46.84 -47.07
N ASP A 1062 -5.16 -46.29 -47.80
CA ASP A 1062 -3.73 -46.66 -47.96
C ASP A 1062 -2.85 -45.49 -48.55
N SER A 1063 -1.56 -45.76 -48.85
CA SER A 1063 -0.47 -44.89 -49.42
C SER A 1063 0.28 -43.97 -48.42
N VAL A 1064 1.62 -44.02 -48.18
CA VAL A 1064 2.87 -44.38 -48.93
C VAL A 1064 3.34 -43.24 -49.85
N PHE A 1065 4.53 -42.63 -49.77
CA PHE A 1065 5.92 -43.06 -49.43
C PHE A 1065 6.48 -42.39 -48.14
N GLU A 1066 7.32 -43.02 -47.28
CA GLU A 1066 8.78 -43.33 -47.38
C GLU A 1066 9.70 -42.08 -47.45
N LYS A 1067 10.85 -41.97 -46.73
CA LYS A 1067 11.59 -42.98 -45.91
C LYS A 1067 12.65 -42.37 -44.96
N THR A 1068 12.94 -43.07 -43.85
CA THR A 1068 14.23 -43.17 -43.08
C THR A 1068 15.00 -41.90 -42.65
N PHE A 1069 15.11 -41.59 -41.34
CA PHE A 1069 16.05 -42.17 -40.33
C PHE A 1069 17.49 -41.62 -40.42
N GLU A 1070 18.01 -41.06 -39.32
CA GLU A 1070 19.22 -41.57 -38.65
C GLU A 1070 19.30 -41.08 -37.19
N SER A 1071 20.26 -41.61 -36.41
CA SER A 1071 20.34 -41.46 -34.95
C SER A 1071 21.77 -41.59 -34.42
N GLU A 1072 22.08 -40.86 -33.34
CA GLU A 1072 23.28 -41.01 -32.48
C GLU A 1072 24.67 -40.67 -33.08
N HIS A 1073 25.64 -40.37 -32.19
CA HIS A 1073 26.89 -41.15 -32.23
C HIS A 1073 28.23 -40.47 -32.59
N SER A 1074 28.59 -39.35 -31.94
CA SER A 1074 29.96 -39.09 -31.41
C SER A 1074 31.15 -38.55 -32.28
N LEU A 1075 32.06 -37.85 -31.56
CA LEU A 1075 33.54 -37.81 -31.67
C LEU A 1075 34.30 -37.19 -32.88
N THR A 1076 34.83 -35.98 -32.63
CA THR A 1076 36.21 -35.50 -32.95
C THR A 1076 36.70 -35.34 -34.41
N ARG A 1077 37.22 -34.14 -34.76
CA ARG A 1077 38.68 -33.85 -34.81
C ARG A 1077 39.06 -32.46 -35.40
N ASN A 1078 40.04 -31.82 -34.72
CA ASN A 1078 41.18 -31.06 -35.25
C ASN A 1078 41.06 -30.06 -36.43
N ALA A 1079 41.12 -28.77 -36.07
CA ALA A 1079 42.27 -27.87 -36.31
C ALA A 1079 42.46 -27.13 -37.66
N ALA A 1080 43.20 -26.00 -37.54
CA ALA A 1080 43.88 -25.21 -38.59
C ALA A 1080 42.95 -24.33 -39.47
N THR A 1081 43.32 -23.10 -39.90
CA THR A 1081 44.52 -22.29 -39.63
C THR A 1081 44.31 -20.80 -39.99
N GLN A 1082 44.85 -19.90 -39.17
CA GLN A 1082 45.65 -18.69 -39.51
C GLN A 1082 45.17 -17.55 -40.47
N ASP A 1083 45.76 -16.38 -40.18
CA ASP A 1083 46.06 -15.24 -41.08
C ASP A 1083 44.88 -14.36 -41.60
N ALA A 1084 45.00 -13.04 -41.78
CA ALA A 1084 45.97 -12.05 -41.26
C ALA A 1084 45.44 -10.59 -41.50
N GLU A 1085 46.22 -9.61 -41.01
CA GLU A 1085 46.35 -8.19 -41.41
C GLU A 1085 45.86 -7.77 -42.83
N SER A 1086 45.54 -6.50 -43.16
CA SER A 1086 45.19 -5.26 -42.44
C SER A 1086 44.94 -4.11 -43.47
N PHE A 1087 44.64 -2.87 -43.00
CA PHE A 1087 44.90 -1.56 -43.65
C PHE A 1087 44.06 -1.03 -44.86
N PHE A 1088 43.47 0.17 -44.63
CA PHE A 1088 43.43 1.38 -45.52
C PHE A 1088 42.45 1.44 -46.73
N LEU A 1089 41.86 2.59 -47.14
CA LEU A 1089 41.67 3.96 -46.57
C LEU A 1089 40.65 4.80 -47.43
N HIS A 1090 40.28 6.01 -46.97
CA HIS A 1090 39.78 7.21 -47.72
C HIS A 1090 38.28 7.24 -48.15
N LEU A 1091 37.52 8.35 -48.16
CA LEU A 1091 37.66 9.82 -47.83
C LEU A 1091 36.25 10.31 -47.32
N VAL A 1092 36.07 11.17 -46.29
CA VAL A 1092 36.22 12.67 -46.21
C VAL A 1092 35.23 13.45 -47.12
N THR A 1093 34.62 14.58 -46.73
CA THR A 1093 34.68 15.44 -45.50
C THR A 1093 33.34 15.35 -44.71
N ASP A 1094 32.66 16.31 -44.02
CA ASP A 1094 32.76 17.75 -43.59
C ASP A 1094 31.71 17.93 -42.42
N SER A 1095 31.65 18.93 -41.53
CA SER A 1095 32.48 20.12 -41.20
C SER A 1095 32.23 20.57 -39.74
N LEU A 1096 33.14 21.35 -39.14
CA LEU A 1096 32.88 22.45 -38.17
C LEU A 1096 34.22 23.14 -37.77
N GLN A 1097 34.20 24.48 -37.66
CA GLN A 1097 35.31 25.37 -37.23
C GLN A 1097 34.87 26.09 -35.93
N GLU A 1098 35.66 26.70 -35.05
CA GLU A 1098 37.10 26.84 -34.68
C GLU A 1098 37.09 27.76 -33.41
N ASP A 1099 38.27 28.13 -32.89
CA ASP A 1099 38.58 29.02 -31.74
C ASP A 1099 38.62 28.28 -30.37
N GLU A 1100 39.78 28.01 -29.74
CA GLU A 1100 40.89 28.88 -29.27
C GLU A 1100 40.44 29.87 -28.15
N GLU A 1101 41.17 30.10 -27.05
CA GLU A 1101 42.58 29.79 -26.69
C GLU A 1101 42.78 29.81 -25.14
N VAL A 1102 43.87 29.22 -24.60
CA VAL A 1102 44.66 29.68 -23.40
C VAL A 1102 43.96 29.72 -21.99
N ASN A 1103 44.52 29.23 -20.85
CA ASN A 1103 45.90 28.80 -20.52
C ASN A 1103 46.03 27.85 -19.28
N VAL A 1104 46.89 26.82 -19.40
CA VAL A 1104 47.98 26.41 -18.47
C VAL A 1104 47.74 26.37 -16.93
N ALA A 1105 47.73 25.14 -16.35
CA ALA A 1105 48.76 24.61 -15.41
C ALA A 1105 48.22 23.53 -14.43
N LEU A 1106 48.50 22.24 -14.66
CA LEU A 1106 48.50 21.21 -13.61
C LEU A 1106 49.29 19.95 -14.04
N ASP A 1107 50.60 20.12 -14.10
CA ASP A 1107 51.59 19.05 -14.14
C ASP A 1107 52.66 19.40 -13.10
N LEU A 1108 53.28 18.41 -12.43
CA LEU A 1108 53.98 18.50 -11.13
C LEU A 1108 53.10 18.57 -9.85
N ALA A 1109 52.45 17.46 -9.49
CA ALA A 1109 51.97 17.21 -8.11
C ALA A 1109 51.93 15.71 -7.69
N PHE A 1110 52.69 14.84 -8.36
CA PHE A 1110 52.70 13.39 -8.10
C PHE A 1110 53.99 12.92 -7.39
N GLU A 1111 54.33 13.50 -6.23
CA GLU A 1111 55.37 12.94 -5.35
C GLU A 1111 55.38 13.46 -3.89
N ASP A 1112 54.23 13.77 -3.26
CA ASP A 1112 54.17 13.92 -1.78
C ASP A 1112 52.77 13.73 -1.18
N LEU A 1113 52.40 12.49 -0.83
CA LEU A 1113 51.28 12.15 0.09
C LEU A 1113 51.31 10.66 0.51
N SER A 1114 52.46 10.21 1.03
CA SER A 1114 52.66 8.82 1.47
C SER A 1114 53.16 8.70 2.92
N SER A 1115 52.63 9.56 3.82
CA SER A 1115 52.99 9.52 5.25
C SER A 1115 51.99 10.24 6.19
N GLU A 1116 50.69 9.91 6.14
CA GLU A 1116 49.78 10.25 7.27
C GLU A 1116 48.48 9.40 7.31
N ILE A 1117 48.62 8.07 7.25
CA ILE A 1117 47.56 7.11 7.67
C ILE A 1117 48.21 6.07 8.61
N ASP A 1118 48.28 6.40 9.89
CA ASP A 1118 48.71 5.46 10.96
C ASP A 1118 48.14 5.89 12.34
N ALA A 1119 46.89 6.40 12.35
CA ALA A 1119 46.13 6.78 13.54
C ALA A 1119 44.64 7.09 13.26
N PHE A 1120 43.85 6.10 12.81
CA PHE A 1120 42.40 6.02 13.01
C PHE A 1120 41.98 4.56 13.03
#